data_AF-A0A1J4K4L6-F1
#
_entry.id   AF-A0A1J4K4L6-F1
#
_cell.length_a   1.000
_cell.length_b   1.000
_cell.length_c   1.000
_cell.angle_alpha   90.00
_cell.angle_beta   90.00
_cell.angle_gamma   90.00
#
_symmetry.space_group_name_H-M   'P 1'
#
loop_
_entity.id
_entity.type
_entity.pdbx_description
1 polymer ?
#
loop_
_entity_poly.entity_id
_entity_poly.type
_entity_poly.pdbx_seq_one_letter_code
_entity_poly.pdbx_strand_id
1 'polypeptide(L)'
;MKSSIKESINRISIPSYKMLRIVHLTLYFILFLIPFIVVSIYGPIFIDETTGSLEYLYELAKLRFTLFQGFGLMVHYAGENLNLTYGDDMEYPGLVVFPFMNYEQLSNTFDEIETSGESWGSTFDTADQLKFVNQDLANILMKVQPLKSYKIGDTAMNEVREKIFSSNFQLKLYSNPVYDENWNISTNNLSTIHYDTFIQNMSLIDAGAIFLAQFNEVFKSSTIPTDVFNQRYYAIPINNIRGMSDEISSATSLMLTYYTQLNLRIQMICKISIIAFITVVTLIYIIVCTAIIISMNHDKIAIYKCLTTIQKSVVSRVAESLKILRKDDSEDRSSRLHDEELSKQEENLLKLFSTSSDAGGSQSNDNSQTIALTCLLIVAHAAMVVYLILCFSAAGNQLDQTTPHIDHIYASYTYEFATVLLLHLLPGAVYPSVNYQSDGFDKNSILRVIDEWQTRSQEEFAMVKYGDKNNNAPSFGELGIDINSVVQSASCDNDFIANDFHDTYRCYSPEATLCVTQMLETQLASTYLYSKGHEMYAGNSLYLSHIWHMSMVHVFDQYFDPLFNEMNVLVIDSMNARLPFMNAVSYSVAAIVIIVIIIYLYEMDISEKKQKYALTLLLHCPGKVVLSNSNAIALLANNFSHSEIDFTNRDSDFYEYLVQDMPDSMIIMKVDGTIMSMNHSTERIYGINTEDYLSNSIVKFGEVFNDTNPFKELFESAEKKSFQRKDLKILRNGKDEVCIEMEFEAMAEWFFVVSRDITQNVMYDKLIQEEKAKSDQLLSSILPPRLVARVAAGEKDISFAVQSVTIVFMDIVSFTPWCGSLPAATVMKTLNMLFKEFDALTQIHTTMTKIKCIGDCYMAAGGIFMEVNQPAIHAKDVVEFGLDSIDSVLHVNEILDENLRIRVGVNTGGPIVAGVLGIEKPTFEILGPTINMAQQMEHHGVPMKVHISRAVYELIYGGNFKIQERGEIELKNGNTVTYVVERTKDK
;
A
#
# COMPACT_ATOMS: atom_id res chain seq x y z
N MET A 1 -39.99 -28.99 -10.99
CA MET A 1 -39.06 -27.92 -10.56
C MET A 1 -39.72 -26.58 -10.82
N LYS A 2 -40.30 -25.94 -9.79
CA LYS A 2 -40.91 -24.61 -9.88
C LYS A 2 -40.06 -23.66 -9.03
N SER A 3 -39.12 -22.92 -9.63
CA SER A 3 -38.70 -21.65 -9.03
C SER A 3 -39.67 -20.60 -9.52
N SER A 4 -40.16 -19.75 -8.62
CA SER A 4 -40.90 -18.55 -9.02
C SER A 4 -40.01 -17.74 -9.97
N ILE A 5 -40.56 -17.13 -11.03
CA ILE A 5 -39.80 -16.27 -11.96
C ILE A 5 -39.01 -15.19 -11.16
N LYS A 6 -39.55 -14.75 -10.02
CA LYS A 6 -38.88 -13.83 -9.08
C LYS A 6 -37.65 -14.45 -8.40
N GLU A 7 -37.72 -15.72 -8.02
CA GLU A 7 -36.54 -16.44 -7.50
C GLU A 7 -35.50 -16.68 -8.59
N SER A 8 -35.93 -16.96 -9.83
CA SER A 8 -35.00 -17.07 -10.96
C SER A 8 -34.27 -15.75 -11.20
N ILE A 9 -34.97 -14.62 -11.23
CA ILE A 9 -34.36 -13.28 -11.40
C ILE A 9 -33.35 -12.96 -10.28
N ASN A 10 -33.67 -13.27 -9.02
CA ASN A 10 -32.75 -13.04 -7.91
C ASN A 10 -31.52 -13.97 -7.93
N ARG A 11 -31.63 -15.15 -8.56
CA ARG A 11 -30.52 -16.11 -8.71
C ARG A 11 -29.66 -15.86 -9.96
N ILE A 12 -30.09 -15.02 -10.89
CA ILE A 12 -29.28 -14.66 -12.07
C ILE A 12 -28.01 -13.96 -11.60
N SER A 13 -26.87 -14.43 -12.11
CA SER A 13 -25.55 -13.83 -11.93
C SER A 13 -25.11 -13.33 -13.28
N ILE A 14 -25.01 -12.02 -13.47
CA ILE A 14 -24.64 -11.45 -14.76
C ILE A 14 -23.16 -11.78 -15.04
N PRO A 15 -22.82 -12.52 -16.11
CA PRO A 15 -21.48 -13.05 -16.34
C PRO A 15 -20.38 -11.99 -16.38
N SER A 16 -20.62 -10.85 -17.03
CA SER A 16 -19.66 -9.75 -17.15
C SER A 16 -19.19 -9.19 -15.80
N TYR A 17 -20.10 -8.98 -14.84
CA TYR A 17 -19.75 -8.47 -13.51
C TYR A 17 -18.97 -9.48 -12.67
N LYS A 18 -19.26 -10.78 -12.82
CA LYS A 18 -18.49 -11.84 -12.16
C LYS A 18 -17.07 -11.96 -12.76
N MET A 19 -16.96 -11.90 -14.08
CA MET A 19 -15.68 -11.86 -14.78
C MET A 19 -14.84 -10.66 -14.33
N LEU A 20 -15.45 -9.47 -14.26
CA LEU A 20 -14.80 -8.23 -13.84
C LEU A 20 -14.16 -8.33 -12.44
N ARG A 21 -14.87 -8.91 -11.47
CA ARG A 21 -14.35 -9.15 -10.10
C ARG A 21 -13.10 -10.03 -10.11
N ILE A 22 -13.18 -11.16 -10.83
CA ILE A 22 -12.09 -12.14 -10.91
C ILE A 22 -10.89 -11.52 -11.61
N VAL A 23 -11.10 -10.84 -12.73
CA VAL A 23 -10.03 -10.28 -13.55
C VAL A 23 -9.27 -9.17 -12.82
N HIS A 24 -9.95 -8.23 -12.15
CA HIS A 24 -9.26 -7.15 -11.43
C HIS A 24 -8.45 -7.67 -10.23
N LEU A 25 -8.99 -8.64 -9.48
CA LEU A 25 -8.23 -9.29 -8.41
C LEU A 25 -7.02 -10.06 -8.97
N THR A 26 -7.21 -10.80 -10.06
CA THR A 26 -6.13 -11.57 -10.69
C THR A 26 -5.04 -10.64 -11.24
N LEU A 27 -5.40 -9.53 -11.88
CA LEU A 27 -4.45 -8.52 -12.35
C LEU A 27 -3.68 -7.88 -11.21
N TYR A 28 -4.32 -7.57 -10.09
CA TYR A 28 -3.63 -7.08 -8.89
C TYR A 28 -2.58 -8.10 -8.40
N PHE A 29 -2.95 -9.37 -8.28
CA PHE A 29 -2.00 -10.40 -7.84
C PHE A 29 -0.84 -10.59 -8.83
N ILE A 30 -1.14 -10.73 -10.13
CA ILE A 30 -0.15 -11.07 -11.16
C ILE A 30 0.73 -9.88 -11.52
N LEU A 31 0.15 -8.70 -11.70
CA LEU A 31 0.90 -7.53 -12.15
C LEU A 31 1.46 -6.74 -10.98
N PHE A 32 0.75 -6.62 -9.86
CA PHE A 32 1.19 -5.77 -8.74
C PHE A 32 1.96 -6.56 -7.67
N LEU A 33 1.37 -7.63 -7.12
CA LEU A 33 1.92 -8.29 -5.93
C LEU A 33 3.13 -9.18 -6.24
N ILE A 34 3.03 -10.05 -7.27
CA ILE A 34 4.11 -11.01 -7.60
C ILE A 34 5.41 -10.30 -8.02
N PRO A 35 5.41 -9.34 -8.99
CA PRO A 35 6.65 -8.71 -9.42
C PRO A 35 7.32 -7.93 -8.28
N PHE A 36 6.52 -7.34 -7.40
CA PHE A 36 7.04 -6.68 -6.21
C PHE A 36 7.72 -7.65 -5.25
N ILE A 37 7.09 -8.79 -4.91
CA ILE A 37 7.70 -9.82 -4.06
C ILE A 37 9.01 -10.30 -4.67
N VAL A 38 9.04 -10.53 -5.99
CA VAL A 38 10.25 -10.93 -6.71
C VAL A 38 11.34 -9.87 -6.58
N VAL A 39 11.02 -8.59 -6.77
CA VAL A 39 11.98 -7.49 -6.61
C VAL A 39 12.50 -7.37 -5.18
N SER A 40 11.63 -7.51 -4.17
CA SER A 40 12.05 -7.48 -2.76
C SER A 40 12.95 -8.65 -2.37
N ILE A 41 12.76 -9.82 -2.98
CA ILE A 41 13.65 -10.99 -2.79
C ILE A 41 14.96 -10.82 -3.57
N TYR A 42 14.89 -10.24 -4.76
CA TYR A 42 16.06 -10.03 -5.62
C TYR A 42 16.96 -8.88 -5.14
N GLY A 43 16.39 -7.90 -4.43
CA GLY A 43 17.12 -6.73 -3.91
C GLY A 43 18.42 -7.08 -3.16
N PRO A 44 18.37 -7.94 -2.12
CA PRO A 44 19.58 -8.39 -1.42
C PRO A 44 20.59 -9.13 -2.32
N ILE A 45 20.11 -9.97 -3.23
CA ILE A 45 20.95 -10.73 -4.17
C ILE A 45 21.69 -9.76 -5.11
N PHE A 46 20.99 -8.74 -5.59
CA PHE A 46 21.58 -7.70 -6.43
C PHE A 46 22.67 -6.92 -5.70
N ILE A 47 22.43 -6.54 -4.43
CA ILE A 47 23.45 -5.85 -3.63
C ILE A 47 24.68 -6.75 -3.47
N ASP A 48 24.50 -7.99 -3.01
CA ASP A 48 25.60 -8.95 -2.82
C ASP A 48 26.41 -9.19 -4.10
N GLU A 49 25.74 -9.37 -5.25
CA GLU A 49 26.40 -9.57 -6.53
C GLU A 49 27.18 -8.33 -7.02
N THR A 50 26.70 -7.12 -6.68
CA THR A 50 27.33 -5.86 -7.10
C THR A 50 28.45 -5.41 -6.17
N THR A 51 28.36 -5.69 -4.88
CA THR A 51 29.38 -5.35 -3.88
C THR A 51 30.45 -6.44 -3.71
N GLY A 52 30.25 -7.65 -4.27
CA GLY A 52 31.19 -8.77 -4.12
C GLY A 52 32.62 -8.54 -4.61
N SER A 53 32.89 -7.49 -5.41
CA SER A 53 34.25 -7.10 -5.79
C SER A 53 34.92 -6.09 -4.87
N LEU A 54 34.17 -5.52 -3.91
CA LEU A 54 34.61 -4.43 -3.05
C LEU A 54 35.77 -4.88 -2.14
N GLU A 55 35.67 -6.11 -1.62
CA GLU A 55 36.72 -6.72 -0.81
C GLU A 55 38.05 -6.80 -1.59
N TYR A 56 38.04 -7.16 -2.88
CA TYR A 56 39.28 -7.19 -3.66
C TYR A 56 39.88 -5.80 -3.90
N LEU A 57 39.05 -4.77 -4.10
CA LEU A 57 39.54 -3.39 -4.25
C LEU A 57 40.21 -2.94 -2.95
N TYR A 58 39.56 -3.19 -1.83
CA TYR A 58 40.09 -2.89 -0.50
C TYR A 58 41.40 -3.62 -0.23
N GLU A 59 41.45 -4.94 -0.45
CA GLU A 59 42.65 -5.75 -0.19
C GLU A 59 43.82 -5.37 -1.13
N LEU A 60 43.56 -4.94 -2.37
CA LEU A 60 44.60 -4.42 -3.26
C LEU A 60 45.12 -3.04 -2.83
N ALA A 61 44.23 -2.13 -2.44
CA ALA A 61 44.62 -0.83 -1.91
C ALA A 61 45.45 -1.00 -0.61
N LYS A 62 45.01 -1.92 0.26
CA LYS A 62 45.74 -2.31 1.49
C LYS A 62 47.08 -2.98 1.17
N LEU A 63 47.15 -3.86 0.17
CA LEU A 63 48.40 -4.50 -0.26
C LEU A 63 49.48 -3.47 -0.60
N ARG A 64 49.12 -2.42 -1.35
CA ARG A 64 50.05 -1.33 -1.71
C ARG A 64 50.65 -0.72 -0.44
N PHE A 65 49.80 -0.40 0.52
CA PHE A 65 50.19 0.21 1.78
C PHE A 65 51.05 -0.74 2.65
N THR A 66 50.61 -1.98 2.86
CA THR A 66 51.30 -2.97 3.71
C THR A 66 52.70 -3.31 3.18
N LEU A 67 52.93 -3.25 1.86
CA LEU A 67 54.28 -3.38 1.28
C LEU A 67 55.20 -2.23 1.72
N PHE A 68 54.71 -1.00 1.76
CA PHE A 68 55.46 0.14 2.29
C PHE A 68 55.63 0.07 3.81
N GLN A 69 54.62 -0.34 4.57
CA GLN A 69 54.76 -0.57 6.01
C GLN A 69 55.86 -1.58 6.31
N GLY A 70 55.81 -2.75 5.66
CA GLY A 70 56.79 -3.82 5.89
C GLY A 70 58.19 -3.38 5.49
N PHE A 71 58.33 -2.67 4.37
CA PHE A 71 59.62 -2.13 3.96
C PHE A 71 60.14 -1.05 4.91
N GLY A 72 59.28 -0.12 5.33
CA GLY A 72 59.62 0.95 6.26
C GLY A 72 60.03 0.44 7.63
N LEU A 73 59.26 -0.47 8.21
CA LEU A 73 59.59 -1.12 9.49
C LEU A 73 60.85 -1.98 9.40
N MET A 74 61.08 -2.65 8.27
CA MET A 74 62.34 -3.35 8.04
C MET A 74 63.50 -2.36 8.04
N VAL A 75 63.42 -1.23 7.32
CA VAL A 75 64.44 -0.17 7.36
C VAL A 75 64.63 0.38 8.78
N HIS A 76 63.55 0.61 9.50
CA HIS A 76 63.57 1.06 10.90
C HIS A 76 64.32 0.08 11.79
N TYR A 77 63.97 -1.21 11.73
CA TYR A 77 64.59 -2.27 12.52
C TYR A 77 66.09 -2.40 12.25
N ALA A 78 66.53 -2.29 10.98
CA ALA A 78 67.97 -2.25 10.72
C ALA A 78 68.61 -1.00 11.29
N GLY A 79 68.00 0.17 11.15
CA GLY A 79 68.58 1.42 11.66
C GLY A 79 68.79 1.41 13.17
N GLU A 80 67.82 0.90 13.95
CA GLU A 80 67.96 0.73 15.41
C GLU A 80 69.12 -0.20 15.80
N ASN A 81 69.37 -1.22 14.98
CA ASN A 81 70.35 -2.27 15.26
C ASN A 81 71.69 -2.07 14.53
N LEU A 82 71.82 -1.02 13.71
CA LEU A 82 73.00 -0.71 12.91
C LEU A 82 73.82 0.39 13.60
N ASN A 83 74.96 0.01 14.18
CA ASN A 83 75.87 0.96 14.81
C ASN A 83 76.87 1.53 13.80
N LEU A 84 76.40 2.40 12.90
CA LEU A 84 77.18 3.00 11.83
C LEU A 84 77.28 4.52 11.98
N THR A 85 78.50 5.02 12.17
CA THR A 85 78.80 6.45 12.31
C THR A 85 79.64 6.95 11.15
N TYR A 86 79.56 8.25 10.84
CA TYR A 86 80.47 8.87 9.89
C TYR A 86 81.92 8.81 10.40
N GLY A 87 82.85 8.52 9.49
CA GLY A 87 84.28 8.44 9.79
C GLY A 87 84.89 9.78 10.20
N ASP A 88 86.06 9.71 10.84
CA ASP A 88 86.81 10.89 11.30
C ASP A 88 87.26 11.83 10.16
N ASP A 89 87.30 11.32 8.94
CA ASP A 89 87.65 11.99 7.69
C ASP A 89 86.46 12.66 6.98
N MET A 90 85.24 12.41 7.46
CA MET A 90 84.01 12.98 6.94
C MET A 90 83.66 14.29 7.65
N GLU A 91 82.81 15.11 7.02
CA GLU A 91 82.46 16.46 7.48
C GLU A 91 81.73 16.49 8.85
N TYR A 92 81.24 15.34 9.34
CA TYR A 92 80.49 15.18 10.59
C TYR A 92 80.88 13.93 11.39
N PRO A 93 82.12 13.85 11.88
CA PRO A 93 82.65 12.63 12.46
C PRO A 93 81.90 12.25 13.74
N GLY A 94 81.57 10.96 13.87
CA GLY A 94 80.89 10.41 15.05
C GLY A 94 79.36 10.60 15.09
N LEU A 95 78.75 11.32 14.14
CA LEU A 95 77.29 11.32 13.98
C LEU A 95 76.84 9.99 13.37
N VAL A 96 75.65 9.53 13.76
CA VAL A 96 75.10 8.25 13.32
C VAL A 96 74.46 8.42 11.93
N VAL A 97 74.82 7.53 11.01
CA VAL A 97 74.41 7.60 9.60
C VAL A 97 72.96 7.16 9.42
N PHE A 98 72.59 6.06 10.07
CA PHE A 98 71.26 5.45 9.98
C PHE A 98 70.79 4.90 11.32
N PRO A 99 70.34 5.72 12.26
CA PRO A 99 69.54 5.26 13.38
C PRO A 99 68.09 5.70 13.24
N PHE A 100 67.22 4.89 13.82
CA PHE A 100 65.94 5.37 14.31
C PHE A 100 66.06 5.34 15.83
N MET A 101 65.68 6.43 16.50
CA MET A 101 65.74 6.46 17.96
C MET A 101 64.58 5.68 18.55
N ASN A 102 64.83 4.99 19.67
CA ASN A 102 63.77 4.35 20.43
C ASN A 102 62.73 5.39 20.85
N TYR A 103 61.45 5.02 20.74
CA TYR A 103 60.31 5.90 21.03
C TYR A 103 60.34 6.53 22.44
N GLU A 104 60.94 5.85 23.43
CA GLU A 104 61.15 6.35 24.80
C GLU A 104 61.95 7.67 24.86
N GLN A 105 62.67 8.03 23.80
CA GLN A 105 63.46 9.27 23.72
C GLN A 105 62.66 10.46 23.16
N LEU A 106 61.42 10.25 22.70
CA LEU A 106 60.55 11.28 22.12
C LEU A 106 59.94 12.21 23.17
N SER A 107 59.66 11.69 24.37
CA SER A 107 59.15 12.47 25.50
C SER A 107 59.46 11.76 26.81
N ASN A 108 59.66 12.52 27.89
CA ASN A 108 59.89 11.97 29.22
C ASN A 108 58.66 11.24 29.81
N THR A 109 57.49 11.42 29.21
CA THR A 109 56.20 10.85 29.63
C THR A 109 55.55 10.01 28.53
N PHE A 110 56.32 9.56 27.53
CA PHE A 110 55.83 8.85 26.36
C PHE A 110 54.93 7.64 26.73
N ASP A 111 55.42 6.73 27.56
CA ASP A 111 54.69 5.52 27.98
C ASP A 111 53.46 5.78 28.87
N GLU A 112 53.38 6.95 29.50
CA GLU A 112 52.25 7.33 30.34
C GLU A 112 51.09 7.92 29.52
N ILE A 113 51.39 8.36 28.29
CA ILE A 113 50.55 9.29 27.54
C ILE A 113 50.13 8.74 26.18
N GLU A 114 51.02 8.02 25.50
CA GLU A 114 50.76 7.44 24.18
C GLU A 114 50.40 5.97 24.25
N THR A 115 49.51 5.57 23.35
CA THR A 115 49.10 4.16 23.19
C THR A 115 49.41 3.71 21.78
N SER A 116 50.14 2.60 21.64
CA SER A 116 50.39 1.97 20.34
C SER A 116 49.08 1.50 19.69
N GLY A 117 48.82 1.89 18.45
CA GLY A 117 47.62 1.49 17.73
C GLY A 117 47.57 0.00 17.35
N GLU A 118 46.36 -0.51 17.13
CA GLU A 118 46.12 -1.89 16.70
C GLU A 118 46.67 -2.15 15.30
N SER A 119 46.70 -1.15 14.44
CA SER A 119 47.11 -1.26 13.04
C SER A 119 48.61 -1.46 12.83
N TRP A 120 49.38 -1.37 13.92
CA TRP A 120 50.81 -1.72 13.98
C TRP A 120 51.08 -2.90 14.95
N GLY A 121 50.05 -3.60 15.42
CA GLY A 121 50.21 -4.76 16.32
C GLY A 121 50.28 -4.41 17.81
N SER A 122 49.79 -3.23 18.21
CA SER A 122 49.70 -2.79 19.61
C SER A 122 51.03 -2.83 20.35
N THR A 123 52.10 -2.43 19.67
CA THR A 123 53.45 -2.34 20.21
C THR A 123 54.22 -1.24 19.51
N PHE A 124 55.18 -0.63 20.23
CA PHE A 124 56.19 0.27 19.67
C PHE A 124 57.51 -0.47 19.35
N ASP A 125 57.63 -1.75 19.70
CA ASP A 125 58.77 -2.57 19.32
C ASP A 125 58.73 -2.86 17.81
N THR A 126 59.70 -2.33 17.07
CA THR A 126 59.72 -2.44 15.61
C THR A 126 59.81 -3.88 15.11
N ALA A 127 60.46 -4.78 15.86
CA ALA A 127 60.54 -6.18 15.47
C ALA A 127 59.17 -6.86 15.54
N ASP A 128 58.41 -6.60 16.59
CA ASP A 128 57.06 -7.12 16.76
C ASP A 128 56.05 -6.44 15.81
N GLN A 129 56.19 -5.13 15.55
CA GLN A 129 55.43 -4.44 14.50
C GLN A 129 55.65 -5.07 13.12
N LEU A 130 56.90 -5.34 12.75
CA LEU A 130 57.22 -5.97 11.46
C LEU A 130 56.70 -7.41 11.36
N LYS A 131 56.74 -8.18 12.46
CA LYS A 131 56.09 -9.51 12.50
C LYS A 131 54.58 -9.41 12.30
N PHE A 132 53.93 -8.44 12.91
CA PHE A 132 52.49 -8.19 12.74
C PHE A 132 52.17 -7.82 11.29
N VAL A 133 52.88 -6.86 10.70
CA VAL A 133 52.71 -6.46 9.30
C VAL A 133 52.99 -7.61 8.33
N ASN A 134 53.95 -8.49 8.62
CA ASN A 134 54.18 -9.70 7.83
C ASN A 134 53.00 -10.67 7.88
N GLN A 135 52.35 -10.82 9.04
CA GLN A 135 51.14 -11.64 9.16
C GLN A 135 49.99 -11.03 8.37
N ASP A 136 49.81 -9.70 8.44
CA ASP A 136 48.77 -9.00 7.68
C ASP A 136 49.02 -9.09 6.17
N LEU A 137 50.27 -8.90 5.71
CA LEU A 137 50.66 -9.10 4.31
C LEU A 137 50.36 -10.52 3.82
N ALA A 138 50.66 -11.54 4.62
CA ALA A 138 50.32 -12.92 4.29
C ALA A 138 48.80 -13.13 4.15
N ASN A 139 48.01 -12.52 5.03
CA ASN A 139 46.55 -12.58 4.99
C ASN A 139 45.98 -11.88 3.74
N ILE A 140 46.48 -10.69 3.40
CA ILE A 140 46.07 -9.95 2.20
C ILE A 140 46.37 -10.77 0.95
N LEU A 141 47.58 -11.33 0.82
CA LEU A 141 47.96 -12.16 -0.33
C LEU A 141 47.06 -13.40 -0.48
N MET A 142 46.57 -13.98 0.63
CA MET A 142 45.58 -15.07 0.60
C MET A 142 44.20 -14.59 0.18
N LYS A 143 43.71 -13.46 0.71
CA LYS A 143 42.39 -12.89 0.39
C LYS A 143 42.26 -12.41 -1.05
N VAL A 144 43.37 -12.04 -1.69
CA VAL A 144 43.37 -11.67 -3.12
C VAL A 144 43.30 -12.91 -4.03
N GLN A 145 43.69 -14.12 -3.59
CA GLN A 145 43.70 -15.32 -4.45
C GLN A 145 42.37 -15.64 -5.17
N PRO A 146 41.19 -15.56 -4.52
CA PRO A 146 39.91 -15.85 -5.16
C PRO A 146 39.60 -14.97 -6.39
N LEU A 147 40.21 -13.78 -6.49
CA LEU A 147 40.10 -12.87 -7.64
C LEU A 147 40.49 -13.56 -8.96
N LYS A 148 41.36 -14.57 -8.93
CA LYS A 148 41.78 -15.36 -10.10
C LYS A 148 40.61 -16.02 -10.84
N SER A 149 39.53 -16.36 -10.13
CA SER A 149 38.32 -16.99 -10.66
C SER A 149 37.08 -16.10 -10.64
N TYR A 150 37.18 -14.88 -10.10
CA TYR A 150 36.02 -14.00 -9.93
C TYR A 150 35.57 -13.40 -11.26
N LYS A 151 34.29 -13.54 -11.63
CA LYS A 151 33.70 -12.96 -12.87
C LYS A 151 34.55 -13.19 -14.13
N ILE A 152 34.82 -14.46 -14.44
CA ILE A 152 35.51 -14.85 -15.69
C ILE A 152 34.68 -14.41 -16.90
N GLY A 153 35.33 -13.80 -17.89
CA GLY A 153 34.69 -13.34 -19.13
C GLY A 153 34.32 -11.85 -19.15
N ASP A 154 34.35 -11.15 -18.00
CA ASP A 154 34.26 -9.69 -18.01
C ASP A 154 35.59 -9.06 -18.44
N THR A 155 35.53 -8.09 -19.36
CA THR A 155 36.71 -7.47 -19.99
C THR A 155 37.58 -6.72 -19.00
N ALA A 156 36.99 -5.88 -18.14
CA ALA A 156 37.75 -5.09 -17.18
C ALA A 156 38.36 -6.01 -16.10
N MET A 157 37.60 -6.99 -15.60
CA MET A 157 38.14 -7.96 -14.63
C MET A 157 39.19 -8.91 -15.23
N ASN A 158 39.13 -9.20 -16.55
CA ASN A 158 40.20 -9.92 -17.23
C ASN A 158 41.52 -9.14 -17.19
N GLU A 159 41.48 -7.83 -17.48
CA GLU A 159 42.65 -6.96 -17.43
C GLU A 159 43.22 -6.86 -16.01
N VAL A 160 42.36 -6.73 -14.99
CA VAL A 160 42.77 -6.77 -13.57
C VAL A 160 43.49 -8.08 -13.24
N ARG A 161 42.92 -9.23 -13.64
CA ARG A 161 43.54 -10.54 -13.41
C ARG A 161 44.86 -10.70 -14.14
N GLU A 162 44.93 -10.23 -15.37
CA GLU A 162 46.17 -10.25 -16.15
C GLU A 162 47.24 -9.44 -15.43
N LYS A 163 46.92 -8.22 -14.99
CA LYS A 163 47.86 -7.36 -14.25
C LYS A 163 48.40 -8.01 -12.98
N ILE A 164 47.52 -8.66 -12.20
CA ILE A 164 47.87 -9.19 -10.87
C ILE A 164 48.52 -10.57 -10.94
N PHE A 165 48.01 -11.47 -11.78
CA PHE A 165 48.37 -12.90 -11.77
C PHE A 165 49.21 -13.36 -12.96
N SER A 166 49.35 -12.57 -14.03
CA SER A 166 50.23 -12.96 -15.15
C SER A 166 51.70 -12.69 -14.82
N SER A 167 52.60 -13.41 -15.49
CA SER A 167 54.05 -13.26 -15.31
C SER A 167 54.61 -12.04 -16.08
N ASN A 168 54.00 -10.87 -15.88
CA ASN A 168 54.37 -9.63 -16.58
C ASN A 168 55.19 -8.67 -15.70
N PHE A 169 55.21 -8.87 -14.38
CA PHE A 169 55.98 -8.02 -13.48
C PHE A 169 57.47 -8.37 -13.53
N GLN A 170 58.30 -7.38 -13.83
CA GLN A 170 59.76 -7.52 -13.92
C GLN A 170 60.41 -7.27 -12.56
N LEU A 171 60.54 -8.31 -11.74
CA LEU A 171 61.22 -8.21 -10.45
C LEU A 171 62.75 -8.16 -10.64
N LYS A 172 63.36 -7.05 -10.25
CA LYS A 172 64.82 -6.86 -10.18
C LYS A 172 65.38 -7.47 -8.90
N LEU A 173 66.04 -8.62 -8.97
CA LEU A 173 66.66 -9.24 -7.80
C LEU A 173 67.97 -8.55 -7.39
N TYR A 174 68.71 -8.00 -8.37
CA TYR A 174 69.91 -7.20 -8.16
C TYR A 174 69.98 -6.07 -9.19
N SER A 175 70.65 -4.98 -8.81
CA SER A 175 71.03 -3.87 -9.67
C SER A 175 72.54 -3.64 -9.59
N ASN A 176 73.13 -3.14 -10.67
CA ASN A 176 74.53 -2.73 -10.66
C ASN A 176 74.71 -1.52 -9.71
N PRO A 177 75.61 -1.58 -8.72
CA PRO A 177 75.89 -0.42 -7.89
C PRO A 177 76.58 0.69 -8.70
N VAL A 178 76.27 1.95 -8.38
CA VAL A 178 76.97 3.13 -8.90
C VAL A 178 78.11 3.47 -7.93
N TYR A 179 79.33 3.51 -8.45
CA TYR A 179 80.54 3.83 -7.69
C TYR A 179 80.95 5.29 -7.91
N ASP A 180 81.57 5.91 -6.90
CA ASP A 180 82.12 7.27 -6.98
C ASP A 180 83.30 7.36 -8.00
N GLU A 181 83.50 8.53 -8.63
CA GLU A 181 84.47 8.77 -9.71
C GLU A 181 85.93 8.48 -9.30
N ASN A 182 86.24 8.53 -8.00
CA ASN A 182 87.57 8.24 -7.44
C ASN A 182 87.77 6.78 -7.01
N TRP A 183 86.79 5.91 -7.22
CA TRP A 183 86.81 4.53 -6.75
C TRP A 183 87.46 3.57 -7.77
N ASN A 184 88.65 3.06 -7.44
CA ASN A 184 89.35 2.08 -8.28
C ASN A 184 89.02 0.64 -7.85
N ILE A 185 88.25 -0.05 -8.69
CA ILE A 185 87.80 -1.45 -8.54
C ILE A 185 88.97 -2.43 -8.33
N SER A 186 90.17 -2.10 -8.82
CA SER A 186 91.33 -3.00 -8.78
C SER A 186 92.18 -2.92 -7.49
N THR A 187 92.01 -1.87 -6.67
CA THR A 187 92.86 -1.64 -5.48
C THR A 187 92.14 -1.80 -4.14
N ASN A 188 90.81 -1.65 -4.12
CA ASN A 188 90.02 -1.67 -2.88
C ASN A 188 89.32 -3.02 -2.69
N ASN A 189 90.11 -4.01 -2.27
CA ASN A 189 89.71 -5.40 -2.16
C ASN A 189 89.05 -5.68 -0.79
N LEU A 190 87.74 -5.47 -0.64
CA LEU A 190 86.92 -6.11 0.43
C LEU A 190 85.39 -5.96 0.34
N SER A 191 84.81 -5.21 -0.61
CA SER A 191 83.33 -5.09 -0.73
C SER A 191 82.78 -4.86 -2.15
N THR A 192 83.55 -5.11 -3.20
CA THR A 192 83.09 -5.01 -4.60
C THR A 192 82.38 -6.30 -5.03
N ILE A 193 81.09 -6.39 -4.76
CA ILE A 193 80.24 -7.41 -5.39
C ILE A 193 79.60 -6.80 -6.63
N HIS A 194 80.08 -7.20 -7.81
CA HIS A 194 79.35 -6.97 -9.06
C HIS A 194 78.20 -7.97 -9.15
N TYR A 195 76.97 -7.47 -9.13
CA TYR A 195 75.80 -8.25 -9.53
C TYR A 195 75.38 -7.81 -10.92
N ASP A 196 75.43 -8.73 -11.90
CA ASP A 196 74.70 -8.50 -13.14
C ASP A 196 73.22 -8.26 -12.79
N THR A 197 72.61 -7.23 -13.38
CA THR A 197 71.19 -6.94 -13.19
C THR A 197 70.38 -8.18 -13.56
N PHE A 198 69.81 -8.84 -12.57
CA PHE A 198 69.02 -10.06 -12.76
C PHE A 198 67.54 -9.71 -12.60
N ILE A 199 66.81 -9.83 -13.71
CA ILE A 199 65.37 -9.58 -13.77
C ILE A 199 64.66 -10.91 -13.92
N GLN A 200 63.65 -11.13 -13.07
CA GLN A 200 62.77 -12.28 -13.15
C GLN A 200 61.34 -11.83 -13.40
N ASN A 201 60.73 -12.37 -14.45
CA ASN A 201 59.30 -12.16 -14.72
C ASN A 201 58.46 -13.04 -13.80
N MET A 202 57.51 -12.46 -13.10
CA MET A 202 56.59 -13.16 -12.20
C MET A 202 55.27 -12.41 -12.05
N SER A 203 54.33 -12.98 -11.30
CA SER A 203 53.09 -12.27 -10.96
C SER A 203 53.34 -11.26 -9.83
N LEU A 204 52.48 -10.25 -9.73
CA LEU A 204 52.54 -9.24 -8.69
C LEU A 204 52.38 -9.86 -7.29
N ILE A 205 51.54 -10.90 -7.19
CA ILE A 205 51.32 -11.64 -5.94
C ILE A 205 52.53 -12.49 -5.57
N ASP A 206 53.19 -13.14 -6.54
CA ASP A 206 54.45 -13.86 -6.27
C ASP A 206 55.56 -12.90 -5.81
N ALA A 207 55.63 -11.70 -6.41
CA ALA A 207 56.55 -10.65 -5.97
C ALA A 207 56.26 -10.20 -4.52
N GLY A 208 54.97 -10.03 -4.16
CA GLY A 208 54.56 -9.76 -2.78
C GLY A 208 54.96 -10.87 -1.80
N ALA A 209 54.85 -12.14 -2.21
CA ALA A 209 55.32 -13.27 -1.40
C ALA A 209 56.85 -13.27 -1.21
N ILE A 210 57.61 -12.81 -2.22
CA ILE A 210 59.06 -12.62 -2.09
C ILE A 210 59.39 -11.49 -1.10
N PHE A 211 58.65 -10.38 -1.14
CA PHE A 211 58.80 -9.29 -0.15
C PHE A 211 58.54 -9.80 1.26
N LEU A 212 57.44 -10.52 1.47
CA LEU A 212 57.13 -11.17 2.74
C LEU A 212 58.28 -12.09 3.23
N ALA A 213 58.88 -12.87 2.33
CA ALA A 213 60.03 -13.70 2.67
C ALA A 213 61.26 -12.86 3.05
N GLN A 214 61.51 -11.76 2.34
CA GLN A 214 62.63 -10.85 2.63
C GLN A 214 62.45 -10.14 3.98
N PHE A 215 61.25 -9.66 4.29
CA PHE A 215 60.94 -9.02 5.57
C PHE A 215 61.14 -9.95 6.77
N ASN A 216 60.96 -11.26 6.59
CA ASN A 216 61.26 -12.25 7.63
C ASN A 216 62.75 -12.62 7.71
N GLU A 217 63.51 -12.46 6.62
CA GLU A 217 64.92 -12.81 6.56
C GLU A 217 65.77 -11.92 7.49
N VAL A 218 65.37 -10.66 7.71
CA VAL A 218 66.07 -9.70 8.58
C VAL A 218 66.24 -10.22 10.01
N PHE A 219 65.30 -11.03 10.50
CA PHE A 219 65.32 -11.61 11.84
C PHE A 219 66.24 -12.85 11.98
N LYS A 220 66.71 -13.43 10.87
CA LYS A 220 67.54 -14.64 10.93
C LYS A 220 68.98 -14.35 11.35
N SER A 221 69.44 -13.11 11.19
CA SER A 221 70.77 -12.71 11.64
C SER A 221 70.71 -12.21 13.09
N SER A 222 71.64 -12.66 13.93
CA SER A 222 71.78 -12.15 15.31
C SER A 222 72.33 -10.72 15.37
N THR A 223 72.94 -10.24 14.28
CA THR A 223 73.51 -8.90 14.17
C THR A 223 73.30 -8.36 12.75
N ILE A 224 72.86 -7.11 12.61
CA ILE A 224 72.72 -6.47 11.31
C ILE A 224 74.11 -6.13 10.75
N PRO A 225 74.48 -6.61 9.54
CA PRO A 225 75.78 -6.35 8.98
C PRO A 225 75.91 -4.90 8.50
N THR A 226 77.12 -4.35 8.46
CA THR A 226 77.36 -2.96 8.04
C THR A 226 77.03 -2.71 6.56
N ASP A 227 76.94 -3.76 5.74
CA ASP A 227 76.55 -3.72 4.33
C ASP A 227 75.08 -4.12 4.10
N VAL A 228 74.22 -4.01 5.14
CA VAL A 228 72.82 -4.45 5.15
C VAL A 228 72.01 -4.05 3.91
N PHE A 229 72.21 -2.85 3.37
CA PHE A 229 71.51 -2.35 2.18
C PHE A 229 71.81 -3.13 0.89
N ASN A 230 72.86 -3.96 0.90
CA ASN A 230 73.29 -4.80 -0.22
C ASN A 230 72.90 -6.25 -0.04
N GLN A 231 72.37 -6.59 1.13
CA GLN A 231 71.79 -7.88 1.38
C GLN A 231 70.50 -8.01 0.58
N ARG A 232 70.24 -9.23 0.09
CA ARG A 232 69.08 -9.52 -0.77
C ARG A 232 67.77 -9.03 -0.15
N TYR A 233 67.64 -9.15 1.16
CA TYR A 233 66.43 -8.76 1.89
C TYR A 233 66.17 -7.25 1.92
N TYR A 234 67.17 -6.40 1.64
CA TYR A 234 67.00 -4.95 1.42
C TYR A 234 66.95 -4.58 -0.05
N ALA A 235 67.88 -5.10 -0.84
CA ALA A 235 68.04 -4.72 -2.24
C ALA A 235 66.79 -5.07 -3.08
N ILE A 236 66.14 -6.20 -2.78
CA ILE A 236 64.95 -6.63 -3.52
C ILE A 236 63.77 -5.68 -3.26
N PRO A 237 63.36 -5.37 -2.02
CA PRO A 237 62.33 -4.36 -1.77
C PRO A 237 62.65 -2.99 -2.38
N ILE A 238 63.86 -2.46 -2.16
CA ILE A 238 64.28 -1.13 -2.65
C ILE A 238 64.11 -1.02 -4.17
N ASN A 239 64.59 -2.01 -4.93
CA ASN A 239 64.61 -1.94 -6.38
C ASN A 239 63.21 -2.08 -7.02
N ASN A 240 62.21 -2.55 -6.28
CA ASN A 240 60.93 -2.97 -6.86
C ASN A 240 59.70 -2.32 -6.22
N ILE A 241 59.79 -1.73 -5.03
CA ILE A 241 58.60 -1.24 -4.30
C ILE A 241 57.83 -0.17 -5.09
N ARG A 242 58.53 0.72 -5.79
CA ARG A 242 57.90 1.70 -6.69
C ARG A 242 57.15 1.02 -7.82
N GLY A 243 57.79 0.07 -8.51
CA GLY A 243 57.16 -0.69 -9.58
C GLY A 243 55.96 -1.49 -9.11
N MET A 244 56.04 -2.12 -7.93
CA MET A 244 54.90 -2.81 -7.32
C MET A 244 53.75 -1.83 -7.04
N SER A 245 54.04 -0.68 -6.44
CA SER A 245 53.05 0.36 -6.19
C SER A 245 52.36 0.82 -7.47
N ASP A 246 53.12 1.10 -8.54
CA ASP A 246 52.57 1.55 -9.81
C ASP A 246 51.68 0.49 -10.46
N GLU A 247 52.07 -0.78 -10.39
CA GLU A 247 51.27 -1.90 -10.91
C GLU A 247 49.99 -2.13 -10.08
N ILE A 248 50.04 -1.98 -8.75
CA ILE A 248 48.86 -2.05 -7.88
C ILE A 248 47.91 -0.89 -8.18
N SER A 249 48.41 0.35 -8.25
CA SER A 249 47.58 1.52 -8.60
C SER A 249 46.95 1.41 -9.99
N SER A 250 47.66 0.78 -10.94
CA SER A 250 47.08 0.46 -12.24
C SER A 250 45.98 -0.61 -12.12
N ALA A 251 46.13 -1.62 -11.26
CA ALA A 251 45.11 -2.64 -11.03
C ALA A 251 43.87 -2.07 -10.32
N THR A 252 44.02 -1.18 -9.33
CA THR A 252 42.89 -0.51 -8.66
C THR A 252 42.15 0.40 -9.63
N SER A 253 42.86 1.16 -10.48
CA SER A 253 42.24 1.98 -11.54
C SER A 253 41.42 1.16 -12.55
N LEU A 254 41.90 -0.04 -12.94
CA LEU A 254 41.14 -0.97 -13.77
C LEU A 254 39.90 -1.51 -13.05
N MET A 255 39.95 -1.71 -11.73
CA MET A 255 38.78 -2.05 -10.92
C MET A 255 37.77 -0.91 -10.85
N LEU A 256 38.20 0.35 -10.72
CA LEU A 256 37.30 1.50 -10.79
C LEU A 256 36.59 1.57 -12.15
N THR A 257 37.33 1.30 -13.22
CA THR A 257 36.75 1.18 -14.58
C THR A 257 35.69 0.07 -14.65
N TYR A 258 35.90 -1.07 -13.98
CA TYR A 258 34.89 -2.12 -13.87
C TYR A 258 33.62 -1.62 -13.16
N TYR A 259 33.72 -0.87 -12.07
CA TYR A 259 32.55 -0.31 -11.37
C TYR A 259 31.77 0.68 -12.24
N THR A 260 32.47 1.54 -12.99
CA THR A 260 31.81 2.45 -13.93
C THR A 260 31.11 1.69 -15.06
N GLN A 261 31.74 0.65 -15.62
CA GLN A 261 31.10 -0.20 -16.62
C GLN A 261 29.90 -0.97 -16.06
N LEU A 262 30.00 -1.45 -14.82
CA LEU A 262 28.91 -2.13 -14.10
C LEU A 262 27.73 -1.18 -13.89
N ASN A 263 27.98 0.05 -13.41
CA ASN A 263 26.94 1.08 -13.25
C ASN A 263 26.27 1.39 -14.59
N LEU A 264 27.04 1.62 -15.67
CA LEU A 264 26.47 1.87 -17.00
C LEU A 264 25.58 0.70 -17.50
N ARG A 265 25.98 -0.55 -17.26
CA ARG A 265 25.15 -1.73 -17.58
C ARG A 265 23.86 -1.73 -16.74
N ILE A 266 23.95 -1.48 -15.43
CA ILE A 266 22.78 -1.36 -14.54
C ILE A 266 21.84 -0.26 -15.06
N GLN A 267 22.35 0.93 -15.37
CA GLN A 267 21.56 2.04 -15.90
C GLN A 267 20.85 1.67 -17.22
N MET A 268 21.55 1.00 -18.14
CA MET A 268 20.95 0.55 -19.40
C MET A 268 19.84 -0.49 -19.17
N ILE A 269 20.09 -1.50 -18.33
CA ILE A 269 19.10 -2.53 -17.98
C ILE A 269 17.88 -1.88 -17.33
N CYS A 270 18.08 -0.94 -16.41
CA CYS A 270 17.01 -0.19 -15.75
C CYS A 270 16.17 0.61 -16.76
N LYS A 271 16.80 1.37 -17.67
CA LYS A 271 16.09 2.15 -18.71
C LYS A 271 15.27 1.25 -19.64
N ILE A 272 15.85 0.16 -20.13
CA ILE A 272 15.17 -0.80 -21.00
C ILE A 272 14.00 -1.45 -20.24
N SER A 273 14.21 -1.83 -18.98
CA SER A 273 13.19 -2.46 -18.14
C SER A 273 12.01 -1.52 -17.88
N ILE A 274 12.24 -0.23 -17.57
CA ILE A 274 11.16 0.76 -17.39
C ILE A 274 10.27 0.82 -18.65
N ILE A 275 10.88 0.94 -19.83
CA ILE A 275 10.13 1.02 -21.09
C ILE A 275 9.37 -0.29 -21.35
N ALA A 276 10.02 -1.44 -21.18
CA ALA A 276 9.43 -2.74 -21.42
C ALA A 276 8.25 -3.03 -20.48
N PHE A 277 8.41 -2.80 -19.17
CA PHE A 277 7.35 -3.07 -18.20
C PHE A 277 6.16 -2.11 -18.38
N ILE A 278 6.40 -0.81 -18.58
CA ILE A 278 5.31 0.15 -18.80
C ILE A 278 4.53 -0.22 -20.07
N THR A 279 5.22 -0.55 -21.18
CA THR A 279 4.56 -0.88 -22.45
C THR A 279 3.76 -2.18 -22.38
N VAL A 280 4.31 -3.24 -21.78
CA VAL A 280 3.61 -4.53 -21.60
C VAL A 280 2.41 -4.38 -20.67
N VAL A 281 2.57 -3.72 -19.52
CA VAL A 281 1.50 -3.58 -18.53
C VAL A 281 0.37 -2.69 -19.05
N THR A 282 0.70 -1.56 -19.70
CA THR A 282 -0.31 -0.70 -20.33
C THR A 282 -1.11 -1.46 -21.39
N LEU A 283 -0.45 -2.26 -22.23
CA LEU A 283 -1.12 -3.09 -23.23
C LEU A 283 -2.07 -4.10 -22.58
N ILE A 284 -1.64 -4.80 -21.52
CA ILE A 284 -2.48 -5.75 -20.79
C ILE A 284 -3.72 -5.06 -20.20
N TYR A 285 -3.56 -3.92 -19.53
CA TYR A 285 -4.68 -3.17 -18.97
C TYR A 285 -5.66 -2.69 -20.06
N ILE A 286 -5.17 -2.24 -21.22
CA ILE A 286 -6.01 -1.82 -22.35
C ILE A 286 -6.79 -3.02 -22.93
N ILE A 287 -6.14 -4.16 -23.17
CA ILE A 287 -6.78 -5.38 -23.68
C ILE A 287 -7.85 -5.87 -22.70
N VAL A 288 -7.55 -5.86 -21.39
CA VAL A 288 -8.52 -6.30 -20.38
C VAL A 288 -9.68 -5.33 -20.27
N CYS A 289 -9.43 -4.02 -20.24
CA CYS A 289 -10.47 -3.01 -20.17
C CYS A 289 -11.42 -3.08 -21.37
N THR A 290 -10.88 -3.21 -22.58
CA THR A 290 -11.69 -3.39 -23.79
C THR A 290 -12.52 -4.68 -23.75
N ALA A 291 -11.94 -5.80 -23.30
CA ALA A 291 -12.68 -7.06 -23.16
C ALA A 291 -13.84 -6.96 -22.14
N ILE A 292 -13.61 -6.29 -21.01
CA ILE A 292 -14.63 -6.05 -19.98
C ILE A 292 -15.76 -5.17 -20.52
N ILE A 293 -15.44 -4.06 -21.19
CA ILE A 293 -16.44 -3.17 -21.77
C ILE A 293 -17.28 -3.88 -22.83
N ILE A 294 -16.65 -4.69 -23.69
CA ILE A 294 -17.37 -5.49 -24.71
C ILE A 294 -18.33 -6.48 -24.03
N SER A 295 -17.86 -7.21 -23.02
CA SER A 295 -18.70 -8.18 -22.29
C SER A 295 -19.86 -7.51 -21.55
N MET A 296 -19.61 -6.38 -20.87
CA MET A 296 -20.67 -5.62 -20.20
C MET A 296 -21.71 -5.06 -21.19
N ASN A 297 -21.26 -4.53 -22.32
CA ASN A 297 -22.17 -4.04 -23.36
C ASN A 297 -22.98 -5.18 -23.99
N HIS A 298 -22.38 -6.36 -24.19
CA HIS A 298 -23.07 -7.53 -24.70
C HIS A 298 -24.21 -7.98 -23.76
N ASP A 299 -23.93 -8.11 -22.46
CA ASP A 299 -24.94 -8.50 -21.46
C ASP A 299 -26.06 -7.45 -21.34
N LYS A 300 -25.71 -6.15 -21.38
CA LYS A 300 -26.68 -5.04 -21.42
C LYS A 300 -27.60 -5.15 -22.65
N ILE A 301 -27.04 -5.41 -23.83
CA ILE A 301 -27.80 -5.57 -25.08
C ILE A 301 -28.69 -6.82 -25.03
N ALA A 302 -28.22 -7.93 -24.44
CA ALA A 302 -29.02 -9.15 -24.30
C ALA A 302 -30.26 -8.91 -23.42
N ILE A 303 -30.08 -8.23 -22.28
CA ILE A 303 -31.18 -7.83 -21.39
C ILE A 303 -32.14 -6.87 -22.12
N TYR A 304 -31.60 -5.92 -22.90
CA TYR A 304 -32.42 -4.97 -23.66
C TYR A 304 -33.23 -5.62 -24.79
N LYS A 305 -32.61 -6.51 -25.59
CA LYS A 305 -33.31 -7.28 -26.64
C LYS A 305 -34.44 -8.11 -26.06
N CYS A 306 -34.27 -8.67 -24.86
CA CYS A 306 -35.34 -9.38 -24.16
C CYS A 306 -36.55 -8.48 -23.85
N LEU A 307 -36.31 -7.25 -23.38
CA LEU A 307 -37.37 -6.31 -23.02
C LEU A 307 -38.07 -5.73 -24.27
N THR A 308 -37.36 -5.57 -25.38
CA THR A 308 -37.89 -4.98 -26.63
C THR A 308 -38.52 -5.98 -27.60
N THR A 309 -38.24 -7.28 -27.46
CA THR A 309 -38.91 -8.35 -28.23
C THR A 309 -40.32 -8.65 -27.73
N ILE A 310 -40.76 -8.01 -26.66
CA ILE A 310 -42.12 -8.08 -26.15
C ILE A 310 -43.04 -7.27 -27.08
N GLN A 311 -44.16 -7.87 -27.52
CA GLN A 311 -45.10 -7.23 -28.45
C GLN A 311 -45.57 -5.85 -27.93
N LYS A 312 -45.66 -4.84 -28.82
CA LYS A 312 -46.11 -3.47 -28.48
C LYS A 312 -47.44 -3.43 -27.72
N SER A 313 -48.37 -4.36 -27.99
CA SER A 313 -49.65 -4.49 -27.29
C SER A 313 -49.50 -4.93 -25.82
N VAL A 314 -48.47 -5.73 -25.52
CA VAL A 314 -48.14 -6.17 -24.16
C VAL A 314 -47.38 -5.08 -23.42
N VAL A 315 -46.48 -4.35 -24.10
CA VAL A 315 -45.84 -3.16 -23.53
C VAL A 315 -46.88 -2.08 -23.22
N SER A 316 -47.90 -1.90 -24.06
CA SER A 316 -49.04 -1.00 -23.80
C SER A 316 -49.88 -1.46 -22.60
N ARG A 317 -50.14 -2.77 -22.43
CA ARG A 317 -50.80 -3.32 -21.22
C ARG A 317 -49.95 -3.24 -19.95
N VAL A 318 -48.64 -3.43 -20.05
CA VAL A 318 -47.70 -3.26 -18.93
C VAL A 318 -47.61 -1.79 -18.57
N ALA A 319 -47.54 -0.89 -19.56
CA ALA A 319 -47.65 0.55 -19.39
C ALA A 319 -48.99 0.95 -18.78
N GLU A 320 -50.10 0.31 -19.17
CA GLU A 320 -51.44 0.54 -18.63
C GLU A 320 -51.59 -0.02 -17.21
N SER A 321 -50.94 -1.15 -16.90
CA SER A 321 -50.81 -1.67 -15.52
C SER A 321 -49.94 -0.76 -14.64
N LEU A 322 -48.90 -0.17 -15.23
CA LEU A 322 -48.07 0.87 -14.61
C LEU A 322 -48.80 2.22 -14.56
N LYS A 323 -49.77 2.48 -15.46
CA LYS A 323 -50.64 3.66 -15.49
C LYS A 323 -51.75 3.54 -14.45
N ILE A 324 -52.25 2.33 -14.19
CA ILE A 324 -53.07 2.02 -13.01
C ILE A 324 -52.26 2.27 -11.73
N LEU A 325 -50.94 2.05 -11.76
CA LEU A 325 -50.02 2.45 -10.69
C LEU A 325 -49.64 3.95 -10.71
N ARG A 326 -49.93 4.72 -11.77
CA ARG A 326 -49.59 6.15 -11.93
C ARG A 326 -50.79 7.08 -11.88
N LYS A 327 -52.02 6.56 -11.92
CA LYS A 327 -53.26 7.34 -11.92
C LYS A 327 -53.63 7.88 -10.53
N ASP A 328 -52.83 7.58 -9.51
CA ASP A 328 -53.01 8.13 -8.16
C ASP A 328 -52.22 9.44 -7.91
N ASP A 329 -51.49 9.97 -8.90
CA ASP A 329 -50.57 11.10 -8.71
C ASP A 329 -50.95 12.45 -9.36
N SER A 330 -52.19 12.66 -9.86
CA SER A 330 -52.59 14.03 -10.27
C SER A 330 -54.10 14.29 -10.40
N GLU A 331 -54.66 15.00 -9.41
CA GLU A 331 -55.77 15.94 -9.60
C GLU A 331 -55.28 17.35 -9.22
N ASP A 332 -54.96 18.19 -10.20
CA ASP A 332 -55.73 19.43 -10.50
C ASP A 332 -55.03 20.28 -11.59
N ARG A 333 -55.66 20.38 -12.78
CA ARG A 333 -56.04 21.65 -13.46
C ARG A 333 -56.52 21.44 -14.91
N SER A 334 -57.75 21.90 -15.12
CA SER A 334 -58.34 22.55 -16.32
C SER A 334 -58.08 21.98 -17.73
N SER A 335 -59.15 21.39 -18.27
CA SER A 335 -59.76 21.61 -19.60
C SER A 335 -58.89 21.80 -20.85
N ARG A 336 -59.16 20.90 -21.82
CA ARG A 336 -58.92 20.94 -23.28
C ARG A 336 -57.50 20.60 -23.75
N LEU A 337 -57.32 19.35 -24.19
CA LEU A 337 -56.55 18.86 -25.35
C LEU A 337 -56.23 17.37 -25.09
N HIS A 338 -57.15 16.45 -25.42
CA HIS A 338 -57.06 15.05 -24.97
C HIS A 338 -56.54 14.03 -25.99
N ASP A 339 -56.17 14.45 -27.21
CA ASP A 339 -55.77 13.50 -28.26
C ASP A 339 -54.28 13.55 -28.67
N GLU A 340 -53.48 14.54 -28.22
CA GLU A 340 -52.05 14.64 -28.55
C GLU A 340 -51.10 14.10 -27.46
N GLU A 341 -51.55 13.94 -26.20
CA GLU A 341 -50.70 13.54 -25.06
C GLU A 341 -50.45 12.02 -24.94
N LEU A 342 -51.32 11.19 -25.51
CA LEU A 342 -51.18 9.73 -25.47
C LEU A 342 -49.97 9.23 -26.29
N SER A 343 -49.69 9.87 -27.43
CA SER A 343 -48.51 9.58 -28.27
C SER A 343 -47.20 9.91 -27.55
N LYS A 344 -47.15 11.03 -26.81
CA LYS A 344 -45.98 11.46 -26.01
C LYS A 344 -45.70 10.58 -24.79
N GLN A 345 -46.71 9.96 -24.19
CA GLN A 345 -46.52 9.04 -23.06
C GLN A 345 -46.00 7.68 -23.50
N GLU A 346 -46.50 7.15 -24.62
CA GLU A 346 -45.92 5.95 -25.25
C GLU A 346 -44.48 6.20 -25.71
N GLU A 347 -44.18 7.39 -26.23
CA GLU A 347 -42.82 7.83 -26.56
C GLU A 347 -41.94 8.04 -25.32
N ASN A 348 -42.49 8.46 -24.17
CA ASN A 348 -41.78 8.60 -22.90
C ASN A 348 -41.49 7.26 -22.20
N LEU A 349 -42.34 6.25 -22.42
CA LEU A 349 -42.17 4.89 -21.89
C LEU A 349 -41.29 4.05 -22.82
N LEU A 350 -41.40 4.24 -24.14
CA LEU A 350 -40.36 3.87 -25.09
C LEU A 350 -39.05 4.61 -24.81
N LYS A 351 -39.07 5.86 -24.33
CA LYS A 351 -37.91 6.55 -23.72
C LYS A 351 -37.55 6.07 -22.33
N LEU A 352 -38.35 5.26 -21.64
CA LEU A 352 -37.97 4.68 -20.35
C LEU A 352 -37.29 3.33 -20.57
N PHE A 353 -37.86 2.54 -21.47
CA PHE A 353 -37.22 1.38 -22.09
C PHE A 353 -36.00 1.79 -22.92
N SER A 354 -36.02 2.96 -23.54
CA SER A 354 -34.89 3.55 -24.23
C SER A 354 -34.05 4.45 -23.37
N THR A 355 -34.38 4.90 -22.16
CA THR A 355 -33.38 5.50 -21.23
C THR A 355 -32.66 4.42 -20.45
N SER A 356 -33.22 3.21 -20.37
CA SER A 356 -32.42 2.00 -20.18
C SER A 356 -31.56 1.63 -21.41
N SER A 357 -31.73 2.27 -22.58
CA SER A 357 -30.99 1.95 -23.82
C SER A 357 -30.32 3.10 -24.60
N ASP A 358 -30.48 4.38 -24.25
CA ASP A 358 -30.09 5.54 -25.05
C ASP A 358 -28.85 6.14 -24.39
N ALA A 359 -27.70 5.64 -24.82
CA ALA A 359 -26.77 6.38 -25.67
C ALA A 359 -26.35 7.83 -25.29
N GLY A 360 -26.66 8.34 -24.10
CA GLY A 360 -26.29 9.71 -23.68
C GLY A 360 -25.75 9.88 -22.26
N GLY A 361 -26.02 8.97 -21.31
CA GLY A 361 -25.64 9.21 -19.89
C GLY A 361 -25.34 8.00 -19.00
N SER A 362 -26.00 6.85 -19.17
CA SER A 362 -25.79 5.67 -18.29
C SER A 362 -24.81 4.64 -18.88
N GLN A 363 -24.78 4.48 -20.21
CA GLN A 363 -23.72 3.75 -20.91
C GLN A 363 -22.37 4.46 -20.77
N SER A 364 -22.36 5.79 -20.73
CA SER A 364 -21.13 6.55 -20.53
C SER A 364 -20.60 6.39 -19.12
N ASN A 365 -21.45 6.33 -18.08
CA ASN A 365 -20.96 6.36 -16.70
C ASN A 365 -20.29 5.06 -16.25
N ASP A 366 -20.86 3.88 -16.51
CA ASP A 366 -20.18 2.61 -16.13
C ASP A 366 -18.90 2.39 -16.94
N ASN A 367 -18.95 2.71 -18.24
CA ASN A 367 -17.79 2.57 -19.14
C ASN A 367 -16.73 3.62 -18.78
N SER A 368 -17.11 4.87 -18.48
CA SER A 368 -16.18 5.93 -18.07
C SER A 368 -15.57 5.64 -16.71
N GLN A 369 -16.32 5.09 -15.76
CA GLN A 369 -15.79 4.64 -14.47
C GLN A 369 -14.78 3.50 -14.64
N THR A 370 -15.07 2.54 -15.51
CA THR A 370 -14.15 1.42 -15.82
C THR A 370 -12.87 1.92 -16.50
N ILE A 371 -13.00 2.86 -17.45
CA ILE A 371 -11.86 3.50 -18.11
C ILE A 371 -11.06 4.32 -17.09
N ALA A 372 -11.72 5.11 -16.24
CA ALA A 372 -11.07 5.96 -15.23
C ALA A 372 -10.27 5.12 -14.21
N LEU A 373 -10.85 4.02 -13.72
CA LEU A 373 -10.14 3.09 -12.85
C LEU A 373 -8.93 2.49 -13.57
N THR A 374 -9.10 2.02 -14.81
CA THR A 374 -8.02 1.41 -15.58
C THR A 374 -6.87 2.40 -15.77
N CYS A 375 -7.17 3.66 -16.11
CA CYS A 375 -6.17 4.72 -16.20
C CYS A 375 -5.46 4.96 -14.87
N LEU A 376 -6.19 5.00 -13.76
CA LEU A 376 -5.61 5.17 -12.43
C LEU A 376 -4.71 3.99 -12.03
N LEU A 377 -5.11 2.75 -12.34
CA LEU A 377 -4.30 1.55 -12.11
C LEU A 377 -3.03 1.55 -12.98
N ILE A 378 -3.13 1.95 -14.24
CA ILE A 378 -1.97 2.12 -15.13
C ILE A 378 -0.99 3.14 -14.53
N VAL A 379 -1.48 4.31 -14.11
CA VAL A 379 -0.64 5.37 -13.54
C VAL A 379 0.01 4.91 -12.23
N ALA A 380 -0.76 4.31 -11.32
CA ALA A 380 -0.24 3.80 -10.05
C ALA A 380 0.83 2.72 -10.27
N HIS A 381 0.59 1.81 -11.22
CA HIS A 381 1.54 0.74 -11.53
C HIS A 381 2.80 1.27 -12.21
N ALA A 382 2.65 2.18 -13.18
CA ALA A 382 3.79 2.82 -13.84
C ALA A 382 4.64 3.61 -12.83
N ALA A 383 4.02 4.37 -11.94
CA ALA A 383 4.72 5.12 -10.89
C ALA A 383 5.51 4.18 -9.95
N MET A 384 4.90 3.07 -9.55
CA MET A 384 5.54 2.08 -8.67
C MET A 384 6.71 1.36 -9.35
N VAL A 385 6.53 0.90 -10.60
CA VAL A 385 7.60 0.26 -11.39
C VAL A 385 8.77 1.22 -11.60
N VAL A 386 8.48 2.48 -11.96
CA VAL A 386 9.52 3.51 -12.12
C VAL A 386 10.26 3.73 -10.80
N TYR A 387 9.54 3.87 -9.69
CA TYR A 387 10.16 4.04 -8.37
C TYR A 387 11.12 2.89 -8.03
N LEU A 388 10.67 1.64 -8.14
CA LEU A 388 11.49 0.47 -7.84
C LEU A 388 12.75 0.40 -8.72
N ILE A 389 12.60 0.59 -10.03
CA ILE A 389 13.74 0.51 -10.95
C ILE A 389 14.71 1.68 -10.73
N LEU A 390 14.21 2.87 -10.39
CA LEU A 390 15.05 4.00 -10.00
C LEU A 390 15.83 3.73 -8.71
N CYS A 391 15.30 2.94 -7.77
CA CYS A 391 16.06 2.53 -6.59
C CYS A 391 17.30 1.68 -6.95
N PHE A 392 17.18 0.73 -7.88
CA PHE A 392 18.35 -0.05 -8.35
C PHE A 392 19.35 0.81 -9.11
N SER A 393 18.87 1.74 -9.94
CA SER A 393 19.70 2.74 -10.61
C SER A 393 20.45 3.63 -9.59
N ALA A 394 19.78 4.06 -8.53
CA ALA A 394 20.39 4.87 -7.48
C ALA A 394 21.43 4.07 -6.67
N ALA A 395 21.20 2.77 -6.44
CA ALA A 395 22.16 1.89 -5.80
C ALA A 395 23.44 1.72 -6.64
N GLY A 396 23.31 1.51 -7.95
CA GLY A 396 24.46 1.43 -8.87
C GLY A 396 25.27 2.72 -8.92
N ASN A 397 24.62 3.87 -8.97
CA ASN A 397 25.30 5.18 -8.93
C ASN A 397 26.04 5.40 -7.62
N GLN A 398 25.44 5.03 -6.48
CA GLN A 398 26.07 5.20 -5.18
C GLN A 398 27.34 4.35 -5.06
N LEU A 399 27.32 3.12 -5.56
CA LEU A 399 28.50 2.25 -5.58
C LEU A 399 29.63 2.85 -6.45
N ASP A 400 29.31 3.31 -7.65
CA ASP A 400 30.26 3.97 -8.57
C ASP A 400 30.87 5.24 -7.95
N GLN A 401 30.06 6.04 -7.25
CA GLN A 401 30.49 7.28 -6.60
C GLN A 401 31.37 7.07 -5.36
N THR A 402 31.18 5.96 -4.64
CA THR A 402 31.85 5.73 -3.35
C THR A 402 33.12 4.90 -3.45
N THR A 403 33.22 4.01 -4.44
CA THR A 403 34.37 3.11 -4.62
C THR A 403 35.72 3.80 -4.85
N PRO A 404 35.85 4.94 -5.59
CA PRO A 404 37.14 5.59 -5.80
C PRO A 404 37.80 6.05 -4.49
N HIS A 405 36.99 6.47 -3.51
CA HIS A 405 37.51 6.94 -2.23
C HIS A 405 38.25 5.86 -1.44
N ILE A 406 37.93 4.57 -1.63
CA ILE A 406 38.67 3.48 -1.00
C ILE A 406 40.13 3.51 -1.45
N ASP A 407 40.40 3.69 -2.74
CA ASP A 407 41.76 3.77 -3.26
C ASP A 407 42.43 5.10 -2.88
N HIS A 408 41.74 6.24 -3.02
CA HIS A 408 42.30 7.57 -2.74
C HIS A 408 42.79 7.72 -1.29
N ILE A 409 42.01 7.23 -0.31
CA ILE A 409 42.42 7.33 1.10
C ILE A 409 43.69 6.49 1.33
N TYR A 410 43.75 5.25 0.81
CA TYR A 410 44.90 4.37 1.00
C TYR A 410 46.13 4.86 0.24
N ALA A 411 45.92 5.37 -0.98
CA ALA A 411 46.95 5.96 -1.82
C ALA A 411 47.58 7.17 -1.12
N SER A 412 46.75 8.07 -0.61
CA SER A 412 47.20 9.27 0.10
C SER A 412 48.18 8.93 1.23
N TYR A 413 47.75 8.10 2.19
CA TYR A 413 48.64 7.73 3.30
C TYR A 413 49.85 6.91 2.86
N THR A 414 49.70 6.05 1.84
CA THR A 414 50.83 5.27 1.33
C THR A 414 51.96 6.18 0.84
N TYR A 415 51.63 7.19 0.03
CA TYR A 415 52.62 8.11 -0.52
C TYR A 415 53.16 9.09 0.53
N GLU A 416 52.34 9.46 1.53
CA GLU A 416 52.78 10.20 2.71
C GLU A 416 53.84 9.39 3.49
N PHE A 417 53.51 8.17 3.90
CA PHE A 417 54.40 7.29 4.65
C PHE A 417 55.69 6.99 3.86
N ALA A 418 55.57 6.81 2.55
CA ALA A 418 56.72 6.61 1.69
C ALA A 418 57.64 7.83 1.62
N THR A 419 57.09 9.06 1.69
CA THR A 419 57.86 10.31 1.83
C THR A 419 58.62 10.33 3.16
N VAL A 420 57.94 10.02 4.27
CA VAL A 420 58.57 9.90 5.60
C VAL A 420 59.74 8.91 5.57
N LEU A 421 59.54 7.74 4.98
CA LEU A 421 60.59 6.72 4.84
C LEU A 421 61.80 7.23 4.06
N LEU A 422 61.57 7.90 2.92
CA LEU A 422 62.65 8.45 2.10
C LEU A 422 63.43 9.55 2.81
N LEU A 423 62.77 10.39 3.61
CA LEU A 423 63.43 11.40 4.45
C LEU A 423 64.41 10.78 5.45
N HIS A 424 64.06 9.63 6.03
CA HIS A 424 64.93 8.88 6.94
C HIS A 424 66.08 8.17 6.23
N LEU A 425 65.97 7.96 4.92
CA LEU A 425 67.03 7.40 4.09
C LEU A 425 68.00 8.46 3.53
N LEU A 426 67.60 9.74 3.47
CA LEU A 426 68.45 10.84 3.01
C LEU A 426 69.79 10.94 3.73
N PRO A 427 69.87 10.78 5.08
CA PRO A 427 71.14 10.83 5.79
C PRO A 427 72.26 10.01 5.16
N GLY A 428 72.02 8.72 4.94
CA GLY A 428 73.03 7.86 4.33
C GLY A 428 73.11 7.91 2.80
N ALA A 429 72.18 8.58 2.11
CA ALA A 429 72.32 8.85 0.68
C ALA A 429 73.26 10.03 0.38
N VAL A 430 73.34 11.02 1.29
CA VAL A 430 74.23 12.18 1.14
C VAL A 430 75.68 11.85 1.51
N TYR A 431 75.89 11.08 2.57
CA TYR A 431 77.23 10.69 3.05
C TYR A 431 77.29 9.18 3.25
N PRO A 432 77.41 8.38 2.19
CA PRO A 432 77.42 6.94 2.33
C PRO A 432 78.67 6.51 3.12
N SER A 433 78.48 5.89 4.28
CA SER A 433 79.52 5.25 5.09
C SER A 433 80.00 3.91 4.53
N VAL A 434 79.42 3.50 3.40
CA VAL A 434 79.78 2.33 2.59
C VAL A 434 80.07 2.83 1.17
N ASN A 435 81.15 2.37 0.56
CA ASN A 435 81.74 2.99 -0.65
C ASN A 435 80.97 2.78 -1.98
N TYR A 436 79.66 2.55 -1.95
CA TYR A 436 78.84 2.34 -3.13
C TYR A 436 77.36 2.65 -2.87
N GLN A 437 76.67 3.19 -3.89
CA GLN A 437 75.26 3.52 -3.86
C GLN A 437 74.48 2.53 -4.73
N SER A 438 73.39 1.97 -4.20
CA SER A 438 72.39 1.29 -5.02
C SER A 438 71.83 2.26 -6.06
N ASP A 439 71.53 1.77 -7.27
CA ASP A 439 70.97 2.59 -8.34
C ASP A 439 69.70 3.35 -7.86
N GLY A 440 69.73 4.69 -7.94
CA GLY A 440 68.67 5.57 -7.43
C GLY A 440 68.72 5.92 -5.94
N PHE A 441 69.67 5.37 -5.18
CA PHE A 441 69.93 5.73 -3.77
C PHE A 441 70.95 6.87 -3.65
N ASP A 442 70.69 7.96 -4.37
CA ASP A 442 71.45 9.20 -4.28
C ASP A 442 70.55 10.35 -3.83
N LYS A 443 71.16 11.39 -3.25
CA LYS A 443 70.48 12.59 -2.75
C LYS A 443 69.44 13.15 -3.73
N ASN A 444 69.81 13.34 -5.00
CA ASN A 444 68.96 14.02 -5.97
C ASN A 444 67.81 13.12 -6.41
N SER A 445 68.06 11.83 -6.61
CA SER A 445 67.01 10.87 -6.92
C SER A 445 65.99 10.76 -5.79
N ILE A 446 66.43 10.66 -4.53
CA ILE A 446 65.52 10.59 -3.37
C ILE A 446 64.70 11.87 -3.24
N LEU A 447 65.33 13.05 -3.33
CA LEU A 447 64.61 14.34 -3.24
C LEU A 447 63.56 14.51 -4.33
N ARG A 448 63.85 14.03 -5.56
CA ARG A 448 62.87 14.05 -6.66
C ARG A 448 61.68 13.13 -6.36
N VAL A 449 61.91 11.96 -5.78
CA VAL A 449 60.82 11.02 -5.44
C VAL A 449 60.00 11.53 -4.25
N ILE A 450 60.63 12.20 -3.28
CA ILE A 450 59.93 12.88 -2.17
C ILE A 450 58.93 13.91 -2.72
N ASP A 451 59.37 14.81 -3.61
CA ASP A 451 58.50 15.83 -4.22
C ASP A 451 57.33 15.19 -5.00
N GLU A 452 57.63 14.13 -5.77
CA GLU A 452 56.62 13.38 -6.54
C GLU A 452 55.57 12.71 -5.63
N TRP A 453 55.99 11.98 -4.59
CA TRP A 453 55.10 11.22 -3.72
C TRP A 453 54.34 12.13 -2.75
N GLN A 454 54.96 13.20 -2.26
CA GLN A 454 54.25 14.18 -1.44
C GLN A 454 53.15 14.88 -2.25
N THR A 455 53.43 15.27 -3.50
CA THR A 455 52.42 15.83 -4.40
C THR A 455 51.29 14.83 -4.64
N ARG A 456 51.63 13.56 -4.91
CA ARG A 456 50.63 12.50 -5.12
C ARG A 456 49.79 12.25 -3.87
N SER A 457 50.39 12.22 -2.68
CA SER A 457 49.69 12.10 -1.39
C SER A 457 48.61 13.18 -1.25
N GLN A 458 48.97 14.43 -1.54
CA GLN A 458 48.07 15.59 -1.46
C GLN A 458 46.97 15.55 -2.52
N GLU A 459 47.29 15.17 -3.77
CA GLU A 459 46.31 15.06 -4.85
C GLU A 459 45.26 13.98 -4.55
N GLU A 460 45.68 12.79 -4.12
CA GLU A 460 44.78 11.69 -3.74
C GLU A 460 43.88 12.12 -2.58
N PHE A 461 44.43 12.81 -1.58
CA PHE A 461 43.63 13.33 -0.46
C PHE A 461 42.66 14.45 -0.87
N ALA A 462 43.08 15.32 -1.78
CA ALA A 462 42.25 16.38 -2.33
C ALA A 462 41.04 15.80 -3.08
N MET A 463 41.19 14.66 -3.76
CA MET A 463 40.08 13.94 -4.39
C MET A 463 39.05 13.43 -3.37
N VAL A 464 39.47 13.07 -2.16
CA VAL A 464 38.54 12.73 -1.06
C VAL A 464 37.76 13.97 -0.58
N LYS A 465 38.47 15.07 -0.31
CA LYS A 465 37.87 16.30 0.25
C LYS A 465 37.04 17.10 -0.75
N TYR A 466 37.44 17.15 -2.01
CA TYR A 466 36.86 18.02 -3.04
C TYR A 466 36.20 17.25 -4.20
N GLY A 467 36.32 15.92 -4.20
CA GLY A 467 35.77 15.03 -5.23
C GLY A 467 36.72 14.79 -6.42
N ASP A 468 36.57 13.64 -7.06
CA ASP A 468 37.22 13.28 -8.32
C ASP A 468 36.20 13.24 -9.47
N LYS A 469 36.28 14.24 -10.33
CA LYS A 469 35.40 14.36 -11.50
C LYS A 469 35.68 13.30 -12.56
N ASN A 470 36.89 12.78 -12.66
CA ASN A 470 37.27 11.82 -13.69
C ASN A 470 36.65 10.45 -13.41
N ASN A 471 36.60 10.06 -12.14
CA ASN A 471 36.01 8.80 -11.69
C ASN A 471 34.60 8.94 -11.11
N ASN A 472 33.91 10.06 -11.40
CA ASN A 472 32.54 10.31 -10.93
C ASN A 472 32.40 10.21 -9.39
N ALA A 473 33.43 10.58 -8.62
CA ALA A 473 33.41 10.57 -7.16
C ALA A 473 33.11 11.97 -6.61
N PRO A 474 31.94 12.20 -5.99
CA PRO A 474 31.64 13.47 -5.31
C PRO A 474 32.52 13.64 -4.06
N SER A 475 32.53 14.84 -3.48
CA SER A 475 33.26 15.03 -2.21
C SER A 475 32.60 14.27 -1.04
N PHE A 476 33.36 13.95 0.01
CA PHE A 476 32.79 13.39 1.25
C PHE A 476 31.67 14.24 1.84
N GLY A 477 31.80 15.57 1.78
CA GLY A 477 30.75 16.49 2.21
C GLY A 477 29.45 16.34 1.39
N GLU A 478 29.55 16.10 0.09
CA GLU A 478 28.38 15.83 -0.78
C GLU A 478 27.76 14.46 -0.54
N LEU A 479 28.56 13.47 -0.11
CA LEU A 479 28.09 12.16 0.34
C LEU A 479 27.45 12.20 1.74
N GLY A 480 27.52 13.33 2.44
CA GLY A 480 27.02 13.49 3.80
C GLY A 480 27.91 12.82 4.86
N ILE A 481 29.17 12.55 4.53
CA ILE A 481 30.17 11.98 5.44
C ILE A 481 30.92 13.15 6.09
N ASP A 482 30.80 13.28 7.41
CA ASP A 482 31.59 14.23 8.20
C ASP A 482 32.83 13.53 8.73
N ILE A 483 34.00 13.81 8.13
CA ILE A 483 35.30 13.26 8.51
C ILE A 483 35.56 13.44 10.02
N ASN A 484 35.15 14.58 10.59
CA ASN A 484 35.39 14.88 12.01
C ASN A 484 34.55 14.02 12.96
N SER A 485 33.48 13.39 12.47
CA SER A 485 32.65 12.47 13.25
C SER A 485 33.24 11.06 13.35
N VAL A 486 34.10 10.70 12.38
CA VAL A 486 34.74 9.38 12.24
C VAL A 486 36.09 9.35 12.96
N VAL A 487 36.78 10.49 12.95
CA VAL A 487 38.15 10.66 13.42
C VAL A 487 38.17 11.06 14.90
N GLN A 488 39.17 10.60 15.65
CA GLN A 488 39.34 11.01 17.04
C GLN A 488 39.70 12.49 17.14
N SER A 489 38.94 13.25 17.93
CA SER A 489 39.23 14.65 18.22
C SER A 489 40.43 14.80 19.17
N ALA A 490 41.21 15.87 19.01
CA ALA A 490 42.28 16.23 19.93
C ALA A 490 41.81 16.21 21.39
N SER A 491 42.57 15.56 22.27
CA SER A 491 42.16 15.21 23.64
C SER A 491 42.60 16.20 24.71
N CYS A 492 43.16 17.35 24.33
CA CYS A 492 43.71 18.31 25.28
C CYS A 492 42.69 19.38 25.69
N ASP A 493 42.63 19.64 26.99
CA ASP A 493 41.85 20.75 27.54
C ASP A 493 42.45 22.11 27.14
N ASN A 494 41.63 23.16 27.08
CA ASN A 494 42.04 24.51 26.69
C ASN A 494 43.13 25.14 27.60
N ASP A 495 43.34 24.60 28.81
CA ASP A 495 44.35 25.05 29.77
C ASP A 495 45.67 24.24 29.68
N PHE A 496 45.80 23.34 28.71
CA PHE A 496 46.99 22.52 28.53
C PHE A 496 48.20 23.36 28.08
N ILE A 497 49.33 23.20 28.76
CA ILE A 497 50.62 23.83 28.42
C ILE A 497 51.57 22.73 28.01
N ALA A 498 52.02 22.75 26.75
CA ALA A 498 52.96 21.78 26.22
C ALA A 498 54.37 21.96 26.84
N ASN A 499 54.98 20.88 27.32
CA ASN A 499 56.33 20.91 27.91
C ASN A 499 57.41 20.59 26.87
N ASP A 500 57.07 19.82 25.85
CA ASP A 500 57.96 19.44 24.77
C ASP A 500 57.25 19.50 23.40
N PHE A 501 57.98 19.15 22.34
CA PHE A 501 57.45 19.17 20.98
C PHE A 501 56.36 18.10 20.78
N HIS A 502 56.48 16.95 21.45
CA HIS A 502 55.50 15.88 21.42
C HIS A 502 54.14 16.34 21.99
N ASP A 503 54.15 16.95 23.17
CA ASP A 503 52.98 17.56 23.80
C ASP A 503 52.26 18.56 22.88
N THR A 504 53.01 19.21 21.99
CA THR A 504 52.45 20.24 21.10
C THR A 504 51.57 19.62 20.01
N TYR A 505 52.07 18.64 19.24
CA TYR A 505 51.29 18.08 18.13
C TYR A 505 50.28 17.02 18.57
N ARG A 506 50.46 16.41 19.75
CA ARG A 506 49.44 15.51 20.33
C ARG A 506 48.09 16.20 20.53
N CYS A 507 48.12 17.51 20.81
CA CYS A 507 46.91 18.32 20.99
C CYS A 507 46.35 18.87 19.68
N TYR A 508 46.96 18.58 18.52
CA TYR A 508 46.41 18.98 17.24
C TYR A 508 45.30 18.02 16.82
N SER A 509 44.35 18.55 16.03
CA SER A 509 43.44 17.65 15.32
C SER A 509 44.26 16.80 14.35
N PRO A 510 43.85 15.57 14.05
CA PRO A 510 44.63 14.70 13.16
C PRO A 510 44.87 15.32 11.77
N GLU A 511 43.92 16.12 11.27
CA GLU A 511 44.12 16.92 10.04
C GLU A 511 45.22 17.97 10.17
N ALA A 512 45.26 18.69 11.30
CA ALA A 512 46.31 19.67 11.57
C ALA A 512 47.65 18.96 11.72
N THR A 513 47.69 17.77 12.32
CA THR A 513 48.90 16.95 12.43
C THR A 513 49.42 16.51 11.05
N LEU A 514 48.55 16.11 10.13
CA LEU A 514 48.92 15.82 8.73
C LEU A 514 49.54 17.06 8.06
N CYS A 515 48.88 18.21 8.13
CA CYS A 515 49.40 19.47 7.57
C CYS A 515 50.76 19.86 8.15
N VAL A 516 50.93 19.71 9.47
CA VAL A 516 52.21 19.98 10.14
C VAL A 516 53.26 18.99 9.68
N THR A 517 52.94 17.69 9.61
CA THR A 517 53.87 16.65 9.11
C THR A 517 54.39 17.01 7.73
N GLN A 518 53.50 17.29 6.76
CA GLN A 518 53.88 17.70 5.40
C GLN A 518 54.71 18.98 5.35
N MET A 519 54.43 19.95 6.22
CA MET A 519 55.24 21.16 6.34
C MET A 519 56.66 20.85 6.83
N LEU A 520 56.81 20.00 7.85
CA LEU A 520 58.11 19.57 8.37
C LEU A 520 58.88 18.77 7.33
N GLU A 521 58.21 17.87 6.59
CA GLU A 521 58.79 17.13 5.47
C GLU A 521 59.33 18.05 4.38
N THR A 522 58.51 19.03 3.94
CA THR A 522 58.89 20.00 2.91
C THR A 522 60.07 20.84 3.39
N GLN A 523 60.05 21.25 4.66
CA GLN A 523 61.15 21.99 5.27
C GLN A 523 62.45 21.17 5.21
N LEU A 524 62.42 19.91 5.64
CA LEU A 524 63.58 19.01 5.56
C LEU A 524 64.08 18.82 4.13
N ALA A 525 63.19 18.44 3.22
CA ALA A 525 63.54 18.21 1.82
C ALA A 525 64.17 19.47 1.21
N SER A 526 63.66 20.66 1.53
CA SER A 526 64.21 21.93 1.09
C SER A 526 65.59 22.22 1.68
N THR A 527 65.83 21.90 2.96
CA THR A 527 67.15 22.01 3.59
C THR A 527 68.15 21.12 2.88
N TYR A 528 67.79 19.87 2.56
CA TYR A 528 68.65 19.00 1.78
C TYR A 528 68.86 19.52 0.35
N LEU A 529 67.83 20.04 -0.32
CA LEU A 529 67.93 20.54 -1.70
C LEU A 529 68.84 21.77 -1.84
N TYR A 530 68.72 22.74 -0.94
CA TYR A 530 69.42 24.03 -1.04
C TYR A 530 70.70 24.12 -0.22
N SER A 531 70.94 23.21 0.73
CA SER A 531 72.22 23.18 1.45
C SER A 531 73.36 22.84 0.50
N LYS A 532 74.34 23.75 0.42
CA LYS A 532 75.63 23.56 -0.28
C LYS A 532 76.70 22.93 0.63
N GLY A 533 76.28 22.45 1.81
CA GLY A 533 77.10 21.91 2.90
C GLY A 533 76.73 22.57 4.23
N HIS A 534 76.68 21.79 5.31
CA HIS A 534 76.69 22.19 6.74
C HIS A 534 75.42 22.15 7.60
N GLU A 535 74.19 22.07 7.07
CA GLU A 535 72.97 21.90 7.89
C GLU A 535 72.26 20.61 7.53
N MET A 536 72.65 19.51 8.18
CA MET A 536 72.11 18.20 7.91
C MET A 536 71.73 17.51 9.22
N TYR A 537 70.56 16.87 9.22
CA TYR A 537 70.12 16.06 10.33
C TYR A 537 70.89 14.75 10.32
N ALA A 538 71.64 14.46 11.40
CA ALA A 538 72.09 13.11 11.66
C ALA A 538 70.87 12.19 11.67
N GLY A 539 71.05 10.92 11.32
CA GLY A 539 69.88 10.04 11.27
C GLY A 539 69.22 9.89 12.66
N ASN A 540 69.92 10.13 13.78
CA ASN A 540 69.35 10.13 15.15
C ASN A 540 68.79 11.50 15.53
N SER A 541 68.39 12.29 14.54
CA SER A 541 67.71 13.53 14.82
C SER A 541 66.36 13.25 15.48
N LEU A 542 66.15 13.86 16.64
CA LEU A 542 64.85 13.87 17.33
C LEU A 542 63.72 14.38 16.41
N TYR A 543 64.05 15.29 15.50
CA TYR A 543 63.11 15.82 14.52
C TYR A 543 62.63 14.75 13.53
N LEU A 544 63.52 13.88 13.05
CA LEU A 544 63.15 12.76 12.17
C LEU A 544 62.28 11.75 12.94
N SER A 545 62.67 11.42 14.17
CA SER A 545 61.90 10.50 15.03
C SER A 545 60.50 11.03 15.34
N HIS A 546 60.32 12.35 15.52
CA HIS A 546 58.99 12.94 15.66
C HIS A 546 58.15 12.83 14.38
N ILE A 547 58.71 13.03 13.19
CA ILE A 547 57.97 12.86 11.92
C ILE A 547 57.52 11.41 11.75
N TRP A 548 58.38 10.44 12.07
CA TRP A 548 58.01 9.02 12.05
C TRP A 548 56.85 8.72 13.01
N HIS A 549 56.95 9.19 14.26
CA HIS A 549 55.91 9.02 15.26
C HIS A 549 54.58 9.69 14.85
N MET A 550 54.63 10.94 14.39
CA MET A 550 53.46 11.66 13.87
C MET A 550 52.80 10.89 12.73
N SER A 551 53.59 10.37 11.79
CA SER A 551 53.08 9.60 10.65
C SER A 551 52.35 8.32 11.07
N MET A 552 52.89 7.57 12.03
CA MET A 552 52.28 6.31 12.47
C MET A 552 51.10 6.50 13.43
N VAL A 553 51.27 7.28 14.48
CA VAL A 553 50.25 7.34 15.56
C VAL A 553 49.18 8.36 15.23
N HIS A 554 49.57 9.60 14.95
CA HIS A 554 48.60 10.70 14.82
C HIS A 554 48.02 10.85 13.42
N VAL A 555 48.78 10.50 12.37
CA VAL A 555 48.31 10.54 10.98
C VAL A 555 47.66 9.22 10.60
N PHE A 556 48.22 8.05 10.93
CA PHE A 556 47.57 6.79 10.55
C PHE A 556 46.52 6.33 11.55
N ASP A 557 46.92 5.94 12.76
CA ASP A 557 46.02 5.29 13.72
C ASP A 557 44.85 6.19 14.14
N GLN A 558 45.09 7.50 14.26
CA GLN A 558 44.05 8.45 14.69
C GLN A 558 43.22 9.02 13.54
N TYR A 559 43.72 9.01 12.29
CA TYR A 559 43.04 9.65 11.14
C TYR A 559 42.69 8.67 10.03
N PHE A 560 43.68 8.09 9.37
CA PHE A 560 43.47 7.27 8.18
C PHE A 560 42.86 5.90 8.50
N ASP A 561 43.27 5.24 9.58
CA ASP A 561 42.75 3.92 9.98
C ASP A 561 41.24 3.92 10.31
N PRO A 562 40.71 4.86 11.11
CA PRO A 562 39.27 4.99 11.32
C PRO A 562 38.51 5.25 10.01
N LEU A 563 39.04 6.12 9.14
CA LEU A 563 38.45 6.38 7.82
C LEU A 563 38.41 5.13 6.95
N PHE A 564 39.45 4.28 7.00
CA PHE A 564 39.46 3.01 6.26
C PHE A 564 38.41 2.03 6.74
N ASN A 565 38.31 1.86 8.05
CA ASN A 565 37.43 0.86 8.65
C ASN A 565 35.96 1.23 8.48
N GLU A 566 35.62 2.53 8.53
CA GLU A 566 34.24 2.97 8.32
C GLU A 566 33.83 2.95 6.85
N MET A 567 34.72 3.20 5.88
CA MET A 567 34.33 3.35 4.47
C MET A 567 33.68 2.10 3.88
N ASN A 568 34.22 0.90 4.13
CA ASN A 568 33.61 -0.34 3.64
C ASN A 568 32.22 -0.57 4.24
N VAL A 569 32.07 -0.29 5.54
CA VAL A 569 30.81 -0.44 6.27
C VAL A 569 29.79 0.57 5.75
N LEU A 570 30.19 1.83 5.57
CA LEU A 570 29.33 2.90 5.06
C LEU A 570 28.78 2.59 3.66
N VAL A 571 29.60 2.07 2.75
CA VAL A 571 29.14 1.71 1.39
C VAL A 571 28.10 0.59 1.44
N ILE A 572 28.38 -0.48 2.19
CA ILE A 572 27.49 -1.64 2.26
C ILE A 572 26.21 -1.32 3.05
N ASP A 573 26.33 -0.69 4.21
CA ASP A 573 25.21 -0.38 5.10
C ASP A 573 24.27 0.65 4.49
N SER A 574 24.80 1.66 3.80
CA SER A 574 23.96 2.65 3.12
C SER A 574 23.15 2.05 1.96
N MET A 575 23.69 1.05 1.25
CA MET A 575 22.94 0.31 0.23
C MET A 575 21.87 -0.58 0.88
N ASN A 576 22.21 -1.28 1.97
CA ASN A 576 21.28 -2.15 2.70
C ASN A 576 20.15 -1.37 3.40
N ALA A 577 20.44 -0.18 3.95
CA ALA A 577 19.47 0.66 4.65
C ALA A 577 18.35 1.18 3.73
N ARG A 578 18.57 1.22 2.41
CA ARG A 578 17.54 1.63 1.43
C ARG A 578 16.49 0.55 1.17
N LEU A 579 16.84 -0.73 1.31
CA LEU A 579 15.92 -1.84 1.07
C LEU A 579 14.64 -1.81 1.92
N PRO A 580 14.68 -1.63 3.26
CA PRO A 580 13.47 -1.59 4.07
C PRO A 580 12.58 -0.39 3.74
N PHE A 581 13.17 0.78 3.46
CA PHE A 581 12.42 1.96 3.04
C PHE A 581 11.73 1.75 1.69
N MET A 582 12.45 1.22 0.70
CA MET A 582 11.91 0.85 -0.62
C MET A 582 10.73 -0.13 -0.51
N ASN A 583 10.89 -1.16 0.33
CA ASN A 583 9.84 -2.15 0.57
C ASN A 583 8.62 -1.50 1.25
N ALA A 584 8.80 -0.65 2.26
CA ALA A 584 7.72 0.01 2.98
C ALA A 584 6.87 0.93 2.08
N VAL A 585 7.52 1.76 1.25
CA VAL A 585 6.83 2.61 0.26
C VAL A 585 6.01 1.76 -0.69
N SER A 586 6.58 0.65 -1.17
CA SER A 586 5.93 -0.24 -2.12
C SER A 586 4.72 -0.98 -1.53
N TYR A 587 4.81 -1.48 -0.29
CA TYR A 587 3.65 -2.07 0.43
C TYR A 587 2.54 -1.04 0.63
N SER A 588 2.90 0.21 0.91
CA SER A 588 1.94 1.30 1.11
C SER A 588 1.16 1.60 -0.17
N VAL A 589 1.84 1.66 -1.32
CA VAL A 589 1.16 1.83 -2.62
C VAL A 589 0.29 0.61 -2.95
N ALA A 590 0.77 -0.61 -2.68
CA ALA A 590 -0.02 -1.84 -2.86
C ALA A 590 -1.34 -1.82 -2.07
N ALA A 591 -1.30 -1.32 -0.83
CA ALA A 591 -2.44 -1.17 0.05
C ALA A 591 -3.44 -0.12 -0.48
N ILE A 592 -2.95 1.00 -1.01
CA ILE A 592 -3.81 2.03 -1.61
C ILE A 592 -4.52 1.48 -2.85
N VAL A 593 -3.78 0.77 -3.73
CA VAL A 593 -4.34 0.20 -4.95
C VAL A 593 -5.45 -0.82 -4.65
N ILE A 594 -5.27 -1.70 -3.65
CA ILE A 594 -6.31 -2.66 -3.28
C ILE A 594 -7.56 -1.98 -2.69
N ILE A 595 -7.40 -0.90 -1.92
CA ILE A 595 -8.53 -0.10 -1.42
C ILE A 595 -9.32 0.50 -2.59
N VAL A 596 -8.64 1.06 -3.58
CA VAL A 596 -9.28 1.63 -4.78
C VAL A 596 -10.03 0.55 -5.58
N ILE A 597 -9.45 -0.64 -5.73
CA ILE A 597 -10.13 -1.78 -6.37
C ILE A 597 -11.38 -2.17 -5.57
N ILE A 598 -11.32 -2.24 -4.23
CA ILE A 598 -12.48 -2.58 -3.38
C ILE A 598 -13.62 -1.57 -3.57
N ILE A 599 -13.32 -0.26 -3.58
CA ILE A 599 -14.31 0.80 -3.81
C ILE A 599 -14.98 0.63 -5.17
N TYR A 600 -14.20 0.34 -6.21
CA TYR A 600 -14.75 0.10 -7.55
C TYR A 600 -15.63 -1.15 -7.61
N LEU A 601 -15.22 -2.25 -6.98
CA LEU A 601 -16.02 -3.47 -6.93
C LEU A 601 -17.37 -3.24 -6.23
N TYR A 602 -17.41 -2.36 -5.23
CA TYR A 602 -18.66 -1.97 -4.56
C TYR A 602 -19.61 -1.20 -5.50
N GLU A 603 -19.10 -0.22 -6.26
CA GLU A 603 -19.88 0.51 -7.27
C GLU A 603 -20.43 -0.42 -8.36
N MET A 604 -19.64 -1.41 -8.79
CA MET A 604 -20.08 -2.39 -9.78
C MET A 604 -21.18 -3.33 -9.25
N ASP A 605 -21.19 -3.66 -7.94
CA ASP A 605 -22.28 -4.43 -7.32
C ASP A 605 -23.60 -3.64 -7.32
N ILE A 606 -23.54 -2.32 -7.12
CA ILE A 606 -24.71 -1.43 -7.27
C ILE A 606 -25.20 -1.42 -8.73
N SER A 607 -24.29 -1.36 -9.70
CA SER A 607 -24.63 -1.41 -11.13
C SER A 607 -25.28 -2.75 -11.52
N GLU A 608 -24.78 -3.88 -11.02
CA GLU A 608 -25.39 -5.20 -11.23
C GLU A 608 -26.83 -5.28 -10.66
N LYS A 609 -27.07 -4.72 -9.46
CA LYS A 609 -28.41 -4.64 -8.86
C LYS A 609 -29.40 -3.85 -9.73
N LYS A 610 -28.96 -2.74 -10.35
CA LYS A 610 -29.79 -1.96 -11.28
C LYS A 610 -30.22 -2.78 -12.50
N GLN A 611 -29.32 -3.61 -13.05
CA GLN A 611 -29.66 -4.48 -14.18
C GLN A 611 -30.62 -5.61 -13.79
N LYS A 612 -30.44 -6.21 -12.61
CA LYS A 612 -31.40 -7.20 -12.06
C LYS A 612 -32.77 -6.59 -11.80
N TYR A 613 -32.82 -5.35 -11.33
CA TYR A 613 -34.07 -4.61 -11.18
C TYR A 613 -34.79 -4.44 -12.53
N ALA A 614 -34.09 -4.12 -13.61
CA ALA A 614 -34.68 -4.03 -14.95
C ALA A 614 -35.33 -5.35 -15.40
N LEU A 615 -34.71 -6.50 -15.09
CA LEU A 615 -35.29 -7.83 -15.37
C LEU A 615 -36.57 -8.12 -14.55
N THR A 616 -36.75 -7.45 -13.41
CA THR A 616 -37.96 -7.59 -12.58
C THR A 616 -39.22 -7.09 -13.31
N LEU A 617 -39.07 -6.23 -14.32
CA LEU A 617 -40.17 -5.80 -15.19
C LEU A 617 -40.85 -6.96 -15.94
N LEU A 618 -40.15 -8.08 -16.14
CA LEU A 618 -40.72 -9.30 -16.73
C LEU A 618 -41.82 -9.92 -15.85
N LEU A 619 -41.82 -9.66 -14.53
CA LEU A 619 -42.86 -10.14 -13.62
C LEU A 619 -44.23 -9.50 -13.89
N HIS A 620 -44.26 -8.34 -14.55
CA HIS A 620 -45.49 -7.66 -14.93
C HIS A 620 -46.03 -8.11 -16.30
N CYS A 621 -45.29 -8.96 -17.01
CA CYS A 621 -45.72 -9.52 -18.29
C CYS A 621 -46.56 -10.79 -18.07
N PRO A 622 -47.64 -11.02 -18.84
CA PRO A 622 -48.41 -12.26 -18.75
C PRO A 622 -47.51 -13.48 -18.98
N GLY A 623 -47.61 -14.51 -18.12
CA GLY A 623 -46.72 -15.68 -18.16
C GLY A 623 -46.66 -16.38 -19.52
N LYS A 624 -47.76 -16.40 -20.28
CA LYS A 624 -47.83 -16.94 -21.65
C LYS A 624 -46.91 -16.19 -22.64
N VAL A 625 -46.72 -14.88 -22.47
CA VAL A 625 -45.88 -14.02 -23.33
C VAL A 625 -44.40 -14.22 -23.00
N VAL A 626 -44.07 -14.31 -21.71
CA VAL A 626 -42.70 -14.60 -21.25
C VAL A 626 -42.26 -16.00 -21.68
N LEU A 627 -43.17 -16.99 -21.60
CA LEU A 627 -42.90 -18.36 -22.03
C LEU A 627 -42.86 -18.53 -23.56
N SER A 628 -43.49 -17.63 -24.32
CA SER A 628 -43.41 -17.63 -25.79
C SER A 628 -42.14 -16.95 -26.34
N ASN A 629 -41.43 -16.17 -25.52
CA ASN A 629 -40.23 -15.48 -25.94
C ASN A 629 -38.99 -16.32 -25.58
N SER A 630 -38.37 -16.92 -26.60
CA SER A 630 -37.18 -17.77 -26.47
C SER A 630 -36.02 -17.06 -25.77
N ASN A 631 -35.86 -15.74 -25.98
CA ASN A 631 -34.81 -14.95 -25.34
C ASN A 631 -35.06 -14.74 -23.84
N ALA A 632 -36.31 -14.58 -23.42
CA ALA A 632 -36.67 -14.39 -22.02
C ALA A 632 -36.47 -15.69 -21.21
N ILE A 633 -36.81 -16.84 -21.77
CA ILE A 633 -36.55 -18.14 -21.15
C ILE A 633 -35.03 -18.39 -21.05
N ALA A 634 -34.28 -18.13 -22.12
CA ALA A 634 -32.82 -18.32 -22.12
C ALA A 634 -32.14 -17.48 -21.02
N LEU A 635 -32.50 -16.20 -20.89
CA LEU A 635 -32.00 -15.30 -19.84
C LEU A 635 -32.40 -15.77 -18.43
N LEU A 636 -33.65 -16.19 -18.22
CA LEU A 636 -34.13 -16.72 -16.94
C LEU A 636 -33.47 -18.05 -16.55
N ALA A 637 -32.97 -18.81 -17.54
CA ALA A 637 -32.13 -19.99 -17.35
C ALA A 637 -30.63 -19.65 -17.22
N ASN A 638 -30.28 -18.37 -17.09
CA ASN A 638 -28.91 -17.87 -16.97
C ASN A 638 -28.03 -18.10 -18.23
N ASN A 639 -28.66 -18.20 -19.41
CA ASN A 639 -28.00 -18.35 -20.70
C ASN A 639 -28.07 -17.05 -21.52
N PHE A 640 -26.91 -16.40 -21.69
CA PHE A 640 -26.77 -15.14 -22.42
C PHE A 640 -26.27 -15.33 -23.87
N SER A 641 -26.26 -16.57 -24.40
CA SER A 641 -25.81 -16.87 -25.78
C SER A 641 -26.96 -16.86 -26.80
N HIS A 642 -26.73 -16.32 -28.00
CA HIS A 642 -27.69 -16.30 -29.11
C HIS A 642 -27.70 -17.66 -29.84
N SER A 643 -28.83 -18.37 -29.82
CA SER A 643 -29.12 -19.40 -30.83
C SER A 643 -30.59 -19.32 -31.24
N GLU A 644 -30.84 -19.01 -32.51
CA GLU A 644 -32.17 -19.07 -33.15
C GLU A 644 -32.69 -20.51 -33.07
N ILE A 645 -33.85 -20.69 -32.45
CA ILE A 645 -34.57 -21.97 -32.46
C ILE A 645 -35.75 -21.79 -33.41
N ASP A 646 -35.64 -22.34 -34.62
CA ASP A 646 -36.68 -22.35 -35.66
C ASP A 646 -37.82 -23.31 -35.29
N PHE A 647 -39.07 -22.83 -35.38
CA PHE A 647 -40.30 -23.55 -35.01
C PHE A 647 -41.30 -23.67 -36.18
N THR A 648 -40.86 -24.12 -37.37
CA THR A 648 -41.71 -24.11 -38.58
C THR A 648 -42.14 -25.47 -39.14
N ASN A 649 -42.06 -26.56 -38.38
CA ASN A 649 -42.72 -27.81 -38.76
C ASN A 649 -43.47 -28.40 -37.57
N ARG A 650 -44.79 -28.30 -37.53
CA ARG A 650 -45.59 -29.22 -36.70
C ARG A 650 -46.91 -29.60 -37.38
N ASP A 651 -46.99 -30.91 -37.64
CA ASP A 651 -48.10 -31.71 -38.14
C ASP A 651 -49.39 -31.52 -37.35
N SER A 652 -50.52 -31.87 -37.96
CA SER A 652 -51.84 -32.01 -37.31
C SER A 652 -51.78 -32.79 -35.99
N ASP A 653 -50.87 -33.75 -35.87
CA ASP A 653 -50.65 -34.59 -34.69
C ASP A 653 -50.18 -33.77 -33.47
N PHE A 654 -49.47 -32.65 -33.69
CA PHE A 654 -49.07 -31.75 -32.62
C PHE A 654 -50.24 -30.93 -32.07
N TYR A 655 -51.15 -30.50 -32.94
CA TYR A 655 -52.35 -29.77 -32.51
C TYR A 655 -53.30 -30.68 -31.74
N GLU A 656 -53.43 -31.95 -32.15
CA GLU A 656 -54.22 -32.95 -31.43
C GLU A 656 -53.59 -33.32 -30.08
N TYR A 657 -52.27 -33.49 -30.01
CA TYR A 657 -51.54 -33.65 -28.75
C TYR A 657 -51.68 -32.42 -27.83
N LEU A 658 -51.57 -31.19 -28.38
CA LEU A 658 -51.76 -29.96 -27.61
C LEU A 658 -53.14 -29.87 -26.99
N VAL A 659 -54.20 -30.19 -27.75
CA VAL A 659 -55.58 -30.17 -27.25
C VAL A 659 -55.79 -31.22 -26.14
N GLN A 660 -55.18 -32.40 -26.29
CA GLN A 660 -55.21 -33.46 -25.28
C GLN A 660 -54.50 -33.06 -23.97
N ASP A 661 -53.38 -32.33 -24.05
CA ASP A 661 -52.54 -31.95 -22.90
C ASP A 661 -52.87 -30.54 -22.35
N MET A 662 -53.88 -29.85 -22.92
CA MET A 662 -54.31 -28.54 -22.42
C MET A 662 -54.79 -28.63 -20.97
N PRO A 663 -54.45 -27.67 -20.09
CA PRO A 663 -54.80 -27.74 -18.67
C PRO A 663 -56.29 -27.52 -18.39
N ASP A 664 -56.99 -26.83 -19.29
CA ASP A 664 -58.43 -26.62 -19.22
C ASP A 664 -59.15 -27.83 -19.83
N SER A 665 -60.27 -28.22 -19.22
CA SER A 665 -61.15 -29.26 -19.76
C SER A 665 -61.85 -28.72 -21.00
N MET A 666 -61.81 -29.48 -22.09
CA MET A 666 -62.44 -29.12 -23.35
C MET A 666 -63.35 -30.26 -23.80
N ILE A 667 -64.64 -29.97 -23.87
CA ILE A 667 -65.68 -30.88 -24.34
C ILE A 667 -66.22 -30.35 -25.66
N ILE A 668 -66.12 -31.17 -26.70
CA ILE A 668 -66.63 -30.89 -28.04
C ILE A 668 -67.90 -31.71 -28.24
N MET A 669 -69.00 -31.06 -28.58
CA MET A 669 -70.29 -31.72 -28.82
C MET A 669 -70.97 -31.21 -30.09
N LYS A 670 -71.91 -31.98 -30.61
CA LYS A 670 -72.81 -31.53 -31.69
C LYS A 670 -73.90 -30.62 -31.13
N VAL A 671 -74.55 -29.87 -32.02
CA VAL A 671 -75.68 -28.99 -31.68
C VAL A 671 -76.81 -29.73 -30.94
N ASP A 672 -76.99 -31.03 -31.13
CA ASP A 672 -77.99 -31.85 -30.44
C ASP A 672 -77.61 -32.27 -29.00
N GLY A 673 -76.42 -31.88 -28.54
CA GLY A 673 -75.91 -32.19 -27.19
C GLY A 673 -75.17 -33.53 -27.10
N THR A 674 -74.87 -34.18 -28.22
CA THR A 674 -74.06 -35.42 -28.26
C THR A 674 -72.57 -35.10 -28.13
N ILE A 675 -71.90 -35.68 -27.12
CA ILE A 675 -70.46 -35.50 -26.91
C ILE A 675 -69.66 -36.25 -27.98
N MET A 676 -68.77 -35.53 -28.64
CA MET A 676 -67.93 -36.04 -29.74
C MET A 676 -66.49 -36.27 -29.32
N SER A 677 -65.94 -35.40 -28.46
CA SER A 677 -64.58 -35.54 -27.94
C SER A 677 -64.44 -34.83 -26.60
N MET A 678 -63.58 -35.36 -25.74
CA MET A 678 -63.17 -34.77 -24.48
C MET A 678 -61.65 -34.94 -24.35
N ASN A 679 -60.96 -33.92 -23.85
CA ASN A 679 -59.52 -34.02 -23.58
C ASN A 679 -59.21 -34.60 -22.18
N HIS A 680 -57.98 -35.06 -21.94
CA HIS A 680 -57.56 -35.64 -20.65
C HIS A 680 -57.79 -34.73 -19.44
N SER A 681 -57.75 -33.41 -19.61
CA SER A 681 -58.07 -32.49 -18.51
C SER A 681 -59.53 -32.57 -18.05
N THR A 682 -60.45 -33.04 -18.88
CA THR A 682 -61.83 -33.36 -18.50
C THR A 682 -61.87 -34.46 -17.44
N GLU A 683 -61.11 -35.55 -17.64
CA GLU A 683 -61.01 -36.65 -16.64
C GLU A 683 -60.43 -36.15 -15.33
N ARG A 684 -59.36 -35.34 -15.41
CA ARG A 684 -58.68 -34.80 -14.24
C ARG A 684 -59.54 -33.82 -13.45
N ILE A 685 -60.24 -32.91 -14.12
CA ILE A 685 -61.03 -31.86 -13.45
C ILE A 685 -62.27 -32.46 -12.78
N TYR A 686 -62.97 -33.36 -13.48
CA TYR A 686 -64.24 -33.93 -13.01
C TYR A 686 -64.12 -35.27 -12.28
N GLY A 687 -62.96 -35.96 -12.36
CA GLY A 687 -62.74 -37.25 -11.71
C GLY A 687 -63.52 -38.40 -12.35
N ILE A 688 -63.80 -38.31 -13.65
CA ILE A 688 -64.57 -39.31 -14.41
C ILE A 688 -63.70 -39.98 -15.48
N ASN A 689 -64.16 -41.11 -16.02
CA ASN A 689 -63.61 -41.70 -17.24
C ASN A 689 -64.35 -41.11 -18.45
N THR A 690 -63.64 -40.49 -19.39
CA THR A 690 -64.28 -39.82 -20.55
C THR A 690 -64.90 -40.80 -21.54
N GLU A 691 -64.39 -42.03 -21.63
CA GLU A 691 -64.90 -43.06 -22.54
C GLU A 691 -66.37 -43.42 -22.24
N ASP A 692 -66.79 -43.35 -20.98
CA ASP A 692 -68.15 -43.68 -20.54
C ASP A 692 -69.20 -42.66 -21.04
N TYR A 693 -68.77 -41.48 -21.49
CA TYR A 693 -69.63 -40.36 -21.89
C TYR A 693 -69.53 -39.99 -23.37
N LEU A 694 -68.61 -40.58 -24.13
CA LEU A 694 -68.53 -40.41 -25.58
C LEU A 694 -69.82 -40.91 -26.25
N SER A 695 -70.35 -40.16 -27.22
CA SER A 695 -71.63 -40.44 -27.90
C SER A 695 -72.88 -40.45 -27.01
N ASN A 696 -72.76 -40.09 -25.73
CA ASN A 696 -73.90 -39.86 -24.83
C ASN A 696 -74.33 -38.38 -24.84
N SER A 697 -75.53 -38.09 -24.31
CA SER A 697 -76.00 -36.72 -24.13
C SER A 697 -75.24 -36.01 -23.01
N ILE A 698 -74.81 -34.76 -23.25
CA ILE A 698 -74.16 -33.88 -22.28
C ILE A 698 -75.00 -33.65 -21.01
N VAL A 699 -76.32 -33.78 -21.10
CA VAL A 699 -77.22 -33.67 -19.94
C VAL A 699 -76.92 -34.75 -18.89
N LYS A 700 -76.50 -35.96 -19.32
CA LYS A 700 -76.09 -37.05 -18.43
C LYS A 700 -74.75 -36.78 -17.76
N PHE A 701 -73.81 -36.14 -18.45
CA PHE A 701 -72.56 -35.65 -17.86
C PHE A 701 -72.83 -34.55 -16.81
N GLY A 702 -73.86 -33.73 -17.03
CA GLY A 702 -74.28 -32.70 -16.08
C GLY A 702 -74.77 -33.17 -14.71
N GLU A 703 -74.93 -34.47 -14.48
CA GLU A 703 -75.23 -35.05 -13.16
C GLU A 703 -74.03 -35.01 -12.19
N VAL A 704 -72.82 -34.74 -12.69
CA VAL A 704 -71.61 -34.55 -11.86
C VAL A 704 -71.73 -33.29 -10.97
N PHE A 705 -72.66 -32.39 -11.27
CA PHE A 705 -72.99 -31.22 -10.46
C PHE A 705 -74.15 -31.54 -9.53
N ASN A 706 -73.91 -31.51 -8.21
CA ASN A 706 -74.90 -31.95 -7.21
C ASN A 706 -76.23 -31.19 -7.29
N ASP A 707 -76.20 -29.86 -7.25
CA ASP A 707 -77.40 -29.03 -7.00
C ASP A 707 -77.98 -28.36 -8.26
N THR A 708 -77.19 -28.19 -9.33
CA THR A 708 -77.63 -27.56 -10.59
C THR A 708 -76.93 -28.20 -11.79
N ASN A 709 -77.67 -28.88 -12.67
CA ASN A 709 -77.14 -29.38 -13.94
C ASN A 709 -77.05 -28.21 -14.93
N PRO A 710 -75.86 -27.68 -15.24
CA PRO A 710 -75.71 -26.44 -16.02
C PRO A 710 -76.06 -26.62 -17.50
N PHE A 711 -76.18 -27.87 -17.97
CA PHE A 711 -76.50 -28.20 -19.36
C PHE A 711 -78.00 -28.34 -19.60
N LYS A 712 -78.82 -28.54 -18.55
CA LYS A 712 -80.26 -28.80 -18.71
C LYS A 712 -81.03 -27.61 -19.25
N GLU A 713 -80.77 -26.40 -18.72
CA GLU A 713 -81.38 -25.14 -19.17
C GLU A 713 -80.91 -24.73 -20.58
N LEU A 714 -79.68 -25.10 -20.96
CA LEU A 714 -79.08 -24.69 -22.23
C LEU A 714 -79.77 -25.34 -23.44
N PHE A 715 -80.15 -26.62 -23.33
CA PHE A 715 -80.77 -27.39 -24.41
C PHE A 715 -82.31 -27.31 -24.44
N GLU A 716 -82.94 -26.62 -23.49
CA GLU A 716 -84.38 -26.30 -23.51
C GLU A 716 -84.69 -24.97 -24.22
N SER A 717 -83.68 -24.11 -24.46
CA SER A 717 -83.82 -22.81 -25.10
C SER A 717 -83.62 -22.85 -26.63
N ALA A 718 -84.43 -22.09 -27.39
CA ALA A 718 -84.40 -22.08 -28.86
C ALA A 718 -83.23 -21.27 -29.47
N GLU A 719 -82.58 -20.39 -28.69
CA GLU A 719 -81.39 -19.63 -29.10
C GLU A 719 -80.17 -20.07 -28.30
N LYS A 720 -79.19 -20.67 -28.98
CA LYS A 720 -77.95 -21.11 -28.34
C LYS A 720 -76.89 -20.02 -28.44
N LYS A 721 -76.68 -19.27 -27.35
CA LYS A 721 -75.68 -18.20 -27.24
C LYS A 721 -74.51 -18.62 -26.37
N SER A 722 -73.34 -18.05 -26.61
CA SER A 722 -72.17 -18.19 -25.74
C SER A 722 -72.41 -17.49 -24.39
N PHE A 723 -72.06 -18.13 -23.28
CA PHE A 723 -72.20 -17.57 -21.93
C PHE A 723 -71.18 -18.18 -20.97
N GLN A 724 -70.98 -17.54 -19.81
CA GLN A 724 -70.01 -17.94 -18.80
C GLN A 724 -70.68 -18.12 -17.43
N ARG A 725 -70.29 -19.16 -16.69
CA ARG A 725 -70.74 -19.47 -15.32
C ARG A 725 -69.52 -19.61 -14.41
N LYS A 726 -69.48 -18.91 -13.28
CA LYS A 726 -68.32 -18.86 -12.36
C LYS A 726 -68.59 -19.45 -10.97
N ASP A 727 -69.81 -19.90 -10.74
CA ASP A 727 -70.39 -20.25 -9.44
C ASP A 727 -70.61 -21.76 -9.28
N LEU A 728 -70.02 -22.58 -10.15
CA LEU A 728 -70.26 -24.02 -10.18
C LEU A 728 -69.29 -24.74 -9.24
N LYS A 729 -69.85 -25.62 -8.41
CA LYS A 729 -69.10 -26.44 -7.45
C LYS A 729 -69.35 -27.91 -7.70
N ILE A 730 -68.29 -28.71 -7.68
CA ILE A 730 -68.38 -30.17 -7.79
C ILE A 730 -67.64 -30.84 -6.64
N LEU A 731 -68.00 -32.10 -6.34
CA LEU A 731 -67.25 -32.96 -5.43
C LEU A 731 -66.44 -33.97 -6.25
N ARG A 732 -65.13 -33.74 -6.37
CA ARG A 732 -64.23 -34.69 -7.03
C ARG A 732 -64.09 -35.93 -6.14
N ASN A 733 -64.41 -37.11 -6.68
CA ASN A 733 -64.36 -38.41 -5.98
C ASN A 733 -65.10 -38.45 -4.63
N GLY A 734 -66.11 -37.60 -4.44
CA GLY A 734 -66.95 -37.56 -3.23
C GLY A 734 -66.29 -36.98 -1.97
N LYS A 735 -65.13 -36.31 -2.08
CA LYS A 735 -64.40 -35.76 -0.91
C LYS A 735 -63.89 -34.32 -1.05
N ASP A 736 -63.46 -33.91 -2.24
CA ASP A 736 -62.83 -32.60 -2.44
C ASP A 736 -63.78 -31.63 -3.16
N GLU A 737 -64.11 -30.50 -2.54
CA GLU A 737 -64.92 -29.43 -3.13
C GLU A 737 -64.07 -28.62 -4.14
N VAL A 738 -64.44 -28.66 -5.42
CA VAL A 738 -63.74 -28.01 -6.52
C VAL A 738 -64.63 -26.92 -7.10
N CYS A 739 -64.11 -25.69 -7.18
CA CYS A 739 -64.78 -24.56 -7.82
C CYS A 739 -64.41 -24.50 -9.30
N ILE A 740 -65.41 -24.47 -10.17
CA ILE A 740 -65.23 -24.53 -11.63
C ILE A 740 -65.83 -23.29 -12.29
N GLU A 741 -65.03 -22.68 -13.15
CA GLU A 741 -65.47 -21.70 -14.13
C GLU A 741 -65.73 -22.43 -15.47
N MET A 742 -66.88 -22.18 -16.08
CA MET A 742 -67.28 -22.79 -17.35
C MET A 742 -67.66 -21.72 -18.37
N GLU A 743 -67.19 -21.91 -19.60
CA GLU A 743 -67.48 -21.07 -20.75
C GLU A 743 -68.02 -21.95 -21.89
N PHE A 744 -69.10 -21.47 -22.51
CA PHE A 744 -69.79 -22.15 -23.59
C PHE A 744 -69.60 -21.33 -24.86
N GLU A 745 -69.14 -21.97 -25.94
CA GLU A 745 -68.94 -21.31 -27.24
C GLU A 745 -69.57 -22.14 -28.38
N ALA A 746 -70.36 -21.47 -29.21
CA ALA A 746 -71.05 -22.08 -30.35
C ALA A 746 -70.35 -21.73 -31.66
N MET A 747 -70.00 -22.72 -32.50
CA MET A 747 -69.48 -22.48 -33.85
C MET A 747 -70.11 -23.43 -34.87
N ALA A 748 -71.00 -22.90 -35.71
CA ALA A 748 -71.72 -23.66 -36.74
C ALA A 748 -72.43 -24.92 -36.20
N GLU A 749 -71.97 -26.13 -36.56
CA GLU A 749 -72.53 -27.41 -36.13
C GLU A 749 -71.90 -27.97 -34.83
N TRP A 750 -70.99 -27.22 -34.20
CA TRP A 750 -70.24 -27.65 -33.02
C TRP A 750 -70.44 -26.72 -31.83
N PHE A 751 -70.43 -27.31 -30.63
CA PHE A 751 -70.44 -26.62 -29.35
C PHE A 751 -69.18 -27.01 -28.57
N PHE A 752 -68.51 -26.00 -28.03
CA PHE A 752 -67.32 -26.13 -27.21
C PHE A 752 -67.65 -25.71 -25.79
N VAL A 753 -67.33 -26.57 -24.83
CA VAL A 753 -67.41 -26.25 -23.41
C VAL A 753 -66.00 -26.30 -22.87
N VAL A 754 -65.51 -25.14 -22.43
CA VAL A 754 -64.22 -25.02 -21.77
C VAL A 754 -64.48 -24.83 -20.28
N SER A 755 -63.85 -25.66 -19.46
CA SER A 755 -63.97 -25.56 -18.02
C SER A 755 -62.61 -25.55 -17.34
N ARG A 756 -62.50 -24.69 -16.32
CA ARG A 756 -61.28 -24.44 -15.59
C ARG A 756 -61.51 -24.61 -14.09
N ASP A 757 -60.62 -25.35 -13.45
CA ASP A 757 -60.54 -25.44 -11.99
C ASP A 757 -59.95 -24.13 -11.43
N ILE A 758 -60.77 -23.34 -10.75
CA ILE A 758 -60.38 -22.05 -10.16
C ILE A 758 -60.20 -22.15 -8.63
N THR A 759 -60.18 -23.37 -8.07
CA THR A 759 -60.09 -23.59 -6.62
C THR A 759 -58.84 -22.94 -6.02
N GLN A 760 -57.69 -23.03 -6.71
CA GLN A 760 -56.46 -22.37 -6.29
C GLN A 760 -56.57 -20.84 -6.34
N ASN A 761 -57.21 -20.26 -7.36
CA ASN A 761 -57.35 -18.81 -7.49
C ASN A 761 -58.18 -18.23 -6.35
N VAL A 762 -59.30 -18.86 -6.01
CA VAL A 762 -60.15 -18.44 -4.89
C VAL A 762 -59.41 -18.55 -3.54
N MET A 763 -58.58 -19.58 -3.37
CA MET A 763 -57.73 -19.73 -2.19
C MET A 763 -56.61 -18.67 -2.14
N TYR A 764 -55.97 -18.36 -3.28
CA TYR A 764 -54.95 -17.32 -3.38
C TYR A 764 -55.51 -15.94 -3.09
N ASP A 765 -56.70 -15.60 -3.58
CA ASP A 765 -57.34 -14.30 -3.29
C ASP A 765 -57.60 -14.12 -1.79
N LYS A 766 -58.01 -15.20 -1.10
CA LYS A 766 -58.18 -15.20 0.36
C LYS A 766 -56.85 -15.02 1.09
N LEU A 767 -55.80 -15.73 0.65
CA LEU A 767 -54.45 -15.57 1.21
C LEU A 767 -53.88 -14.17 0.96
N ILE A 768 -54.12 -13.58 -0.21
CA ILE A 768 -53.70 -12.22 -0.55
C ILE A 768 -54.41 -11.21 0.36
N GLN A 769 -55.71 -11.38 0.65
CA GLN A 769 -56.42 -10.52 1.59
C GLN A 769 -55.86 -10.63 3.03
N GLU A 770 -55.59 -11.85 3.50
CA GLU A 770 -54.99 -12.07 4.83
C GLU A 770 -53.56 -11.48 4.91
N GLU A 771 -52.75 -11.65 3.87
CA GLU A 771 -51.38 -11.13 3.84
C GLU A 771 -51.35 -9.60 3.70
N LYS A 772 -52.28 -9.02 2.94
CA LYS A 772 -52.46 -7.56 2.83
C LYS A 772 -52.85 -6.96 4.19
N ALA A 773 -53.78 -7.59 4.91
CA ALA A 773 -54.16 -7.14 6.25
C ALA A 773 -52.97 -7.17 7.24
N LYS A 774 -52.12 -8.20 7.19
CA LYS A 774 -50.88 -8.26 8.00
C LYS A 774 -49.87 -7.19 7.60
N SER A 775 -49.71 -6.93 6.30
CA SER A 775 -48.83 -5.89 5.78
C SER A 775 -49.25 -4.50 6.26
N ASP A 776 -50.54 -4.17 6.14
CA ASP A 776 -51.09 -2.88 6.56
C ASP A 776 -50.93 -2.66 8.09
N GLN A 777 -51.12 -3.72 8.88
CA GLN A 777 -50.89 -3.68 10.33
C GLN A 777 -49.42 -3.38 10.68
N LEU A 778 -48.46 -4.00 9.98
CA LEU A 778 -47.03 -3.75 10.20
C LEU A 778 -46.63 -2.33 9.80
N LEU A 779 -47.13 -1.82 8.67
CA LEU A 779 -46.88 -0.44 8.23
C LEU A 779 -47.39 0.60 9.25
N SER A 780 -48.56 0.34 9.85
CA SER A 780 -49.13 1.19 10.90
C SER A 780 -48.33 1.21 12.22
N SER A 781 -47.43 0.24 12.42
CA SER A 781 -46.57 0.17 13.61
C SER A 781 -45.26 0.97 13.45
N ILE A 782 -44.88 1.31 12.22
CA ILE A 782 -43.61 1.97 11.88
C ILE A 782 -43.81 3.46 11.58
N LEU A 783 -44.93 3.82 10.94
CA LEU A 783 -45.23 5.18 10.51
C LEU A 783 -46.45 5.75 11.24
N PRO A 784 -46.50 7.07 11.46
CA PRO A 784 -47.72 7.72 11.97
C PRO A 784 -48.93 7.39 11.07
N PRO A 785 -50.12 7.09 11.64
CA PRO A 785 -51.28 6.63 10.88
C PRO A 785 -51.67 7.51 9.69
N ARG A 786 -51.47 8.82 9.79
CA ARG A 786 -51.76 9.78 8.71
C ARG A 786 -50.82 9.68 7.50
N LEU A 787 -49.65 9.09 7.68
CA LEU A 787 -48.67 8.87 6.60
C LEU A 787 -48.75 7.46 6.03
N VAL A 788 -49.34 6.50 6.75
CA VAL A 788 -49.52 5.11 6.28
C VAL A 788 -50.32 5.06 4.99
N ALA A 789 -51.44 5.79 4.91
CA ALA A 789 -52.27 5.81 3.70
C ALA A 789 -51.53 6.40 2.49
N ARG A 790 -50.71 7.43 2.71
CA ARG A 790 -49.88 8.08 1.68
C ARG A 790 -48.77 7.16 1.17
N VAL A 791 -48.06 6.49 2.08
CA VAL A 791 -47.03 5.49 1.73
C VAL A 791 -47.64 4.25 1.07
N ALA A 792 -48.79 3.77 1.55
CA ALA A 792 -49.51 2.65 0.96
C ALA A 792 -50.05 2.97 -0.44
N ALA A 793 -50.37 4.24 -0.72
CA ALA A 793 -50.72 4.73 -2.06
C ALA A 793 -49.49 4.87 -2.99
N GLY A 794 -48.28 4.59 -2.50
CA GLY A 794 -47.05 4.64 -3.30
C GLY A 794 -46.45 6.04 -3.45
N GLU A 795 -46.92 7.02 -2.67
CA GLU A 795 -46.39 8.39 -2.68
C GLU A 795 -44.91 8.39 -2.27
N LYS A 796 -44.06 8.94 -3.14
CA LYS A 796 -42.62 9.10 -2.91
C LYS A 796 -42.32 10.54 -2.51
N ASP A 797 -41.30 10.75 -1.67
CA ASP A 797 -40.85 12.07 -1.21
C ASP A 797 -41.86 12.83 -0.33
N ILE A 798 -42.57 12.12 0.55
CA ILE A 798 -43.51 12.69 1.51
C ILE A 798 -42.78 13.67 2.45
N SER A 799 -42.98 14.96 2.24
CA SER A 799 -42.49 16.03 3.13
C SER A 799 -43.49 17.18 3.23
N PHE A 800 -43.54 17.83 4.39
CA PHE A 800 -44.40 18.98 4.66
C PHE A 800 -43.77 19.89 5.73
N ALA A 801 -44.05 21.19 5.65
CA ALA A 801 -43.56 22.17 6.62
C ALA A 801 -44.56 22.35 7.78
N VAL A 802 -44.05 22.41 9.00
CA VAL A 802 -44.84 22.72 10.20
C VAL A 802 -44.35 24.06 10.76
N GLN A 803 -45.25 25.03 10.91
CA GLN A 803 -44.89 26.41 11.27
C GLN A 803 -44.39 26.54 12.71
N SER A 804 -45.00 25.82 13.65
CA SER A 804 -44.56 25.74 15.04
C SER A 804 -44.77 24.33 15.57
N VAL A 805 -43.83 23.83 16.34
CA VAL A 805 -43.89 22.51 16.97
C VAL A 805 -43.31 22.62 18.37
N THR A 806 -43.85 21.85 19.31
CA THR A 806 -43.23 21.68 20.63
C THR A 806 -42.59 20.31 20.70
N ILE A 807 -41.29 20.25 21.02
CA ILE A 807 -40.50 19.02 20.99
C ILE A 807 -40.07 18.70 22.41
N VAL A 808 -40.16 17.41 22.78
CA VAL A 808 -39.66 16.88 24.05
C VAL A 808 -38.60 15.81 23.80
N PHE A 809 -37.50 15.92 24.55
CA PHE A 809 -36.48 14.89 24.72
C PHE A 809 -36.53 14.38 26.16
N MET A 810 -36.51 13.07 26.34
CA MET A 810 -36.47 12.42 27.65
C MET A 810 -35.35 11.39 27.70
N ASP A 811 -34.36 11.57 28.56
CA ASP A 811 -33.14 10.76 28.64
C ASP A 811 -32.98 10.14 30.02
N ILE A 812 -32.48 8.90 30.11
CA ILE A 812 -32.25 8.23 31.39
C ILE A 812 -30.92 8.71 31.98
N VAL A 813 -30.99 9.28 33.18
CA VAL A 813 -29.81 9.78 33.88
C VAL A 813 -28.89 8.62 34.23
N SER A 814 -27.63 8.72 33.83
CA SER A 814 -26.61 7.71 34.09
C SER A 814 -26.97 6.33 33.49
N PHE A 815 -27.60 6.32 32.31
CA PHE A 815 -27.93 5.06 31.62
C PHE A 815 -26.71 4.20 31.31
N THR A 816 -25.60 4.76 30.81
CA THR A 816 -24.39 3.99 30.45
C THR A 816 -23.85 3.12 31.59
N PRO A 817 -23.60 3.64 32.82
CA PRO A 817 -23.18 2.80 33.94
C PRO A 817 -24.27 1.83 34.41
N TRP A 818 -25.56 2.21 34.37
CA TRP A 818 -26.66 1.32 34.71
C TRP A 818 -26.75 0.12 33.74
N CYS A 819 -26.68 0.39 32.43
CA CYS A 819 -26.65 -0.61 31.35
C CYS A 819 -25.44 -1.56 31.46
N GLY A 820 -24.26 -1.03 31.82
CA GLY A 820 -23.06 -1.85 32.03
C GLY A 820 -23.11 -2.77 33.26
N SER A 821 -24.03 -2.51 34.20
CA SER A 821 -24.16 -3.28 35.45
C SER A 821 -25.20 -4.41 35.38
N LEU A 822 -26.01 -4.47 34.31
CA LEU A 822 -27.13 -5.41 34.18
C LEU A 822 -27.00 -6.28 32.91
N PRO A 823 -27.57 -7.50 32.90
CA PRO A 823 -27.67 -8.30 31.68
C PRO A 823 -28.46 -7.57 30.59
N ALA A 824 -28.01 -7.69 29.34
CA ALA A 824 -28.66 -7.05 28.18
C ALA A 824 -30.15 -7.35 28.07
N ALA A 825 -30.59 -8.57 28.41
CA ALA A 825 -32.00 -8.95 28.40
C ALA A 825 -32.83 -8.15 29.42
N THR A 826 -32.28 -7.89 30.61
CA THR A 826 -32.92 -7.09 31.66
C THR A 826 -33.01 -5.63 31.23
N VAL A 827 -31.90 -5.06 30.73
CA VAL A 827 -31.86 -3.69 30.19
C VAL A 827 -32.93 -3.50 29.10
N MET A 828 -33.00 -4.41 28.13
CA MET A 828 -33.98 -4.36 27.05
C MET A 828 -35.42 -4.51 27.55
N LYS A 829 -35.66 -5.39 28.54
CA LYS A 829 -36.99 -5.56 29.15
C LYS A 829 -37.46 -4.28 29.85
N THR A 830 -36.57 -3.65 30.61
CA THR A 830 -36.85 -2.41 31.34
C THR A 830 -37.11 -1.24 30.39
N LEU A 831 -36.28 -1.06 29.35
CA LEU A 831 -36.52 -0.04 28.32
C LEU A 831 -37.84 -0.25 27.58
N ASN A 832 -38.16 -1.50 27.21
CA ASN A 832 -39.43 -1.82 26.55
C ASN A 832 -40.63 -1.51 27.45
N MET A 833 -40.55 -1.79 28.76
CA MET A 833 -41.63 -1.45 29.69
C MET A 833 -41.79 0.06 29.83
N LEU A 834 -40.68 0.79 29.99
CA LEU A 834 -40.70 2.24 30.15
C LEU A 834 -41.24 2.96 28.91
N PHE A 835 -40.73 2.62 27.72
CA PHE A 835 -41.20 3.24 26.48
C PHE A 835 -42.63 2.83 26.12
N LYS A 836 -43.09 1.65 26.56
CA LYS A 836 -44.50 1.27 26.42
C LYS A 836 -45.43 2.19 27.24
N GLU A 837 -45.04 2.56 28.45
CA GLU A 837 -45.80 3.54 29.25
C GLU A 837 -45.79 4.92 28.57
N PHE A 838 -44.65 5.37 28.04
CA PHE A 838 -44.59 6.64 27.29
C PHE A 838 -45.42 6.60 26.00
N ASP A 839 -45.39 5.49 25.28
CA ASP A 839 -46.24 5.30 24.09
C ASP A 839 -47.72 5.38 24.46
N ALA A 840 -48.14 4.82 25.60
CA ALA A 840 -49.50 4.93 26.09
C ALA A 840 -49.87 6.39 26.44
N LEU A 841 -48.97 7.15 27.05
CA LEU A 841 -49.17 8.57 27.34
C LEU A 841 -49.33 9.41 26.06
N THR A 842 -48.68 9.05 24.95
CA THR A 842 -48.89 9.77 23.67
C THR A 842 -50.31 9.63 23.11
N GLN A 843 -51.06 8.59 23.51
CA GLN A 843 -52.46 8.41 23.09
C GLN A 843 -53.43 9.25 23.93
N ILE A 844 -53.05 9.63 25.15
CA ILE A 844 -53.84 10.47 26.05
C ILE A 844 -53.79 11.94 25.59
N HIS A 845 -52.61 12.38 25.16
CA HIS A 845 -52.34 13.77 24.76
C HIS A 845 -52.55 13.96 23.25
N THR A 846 -53.66 14.57 22.86
CA THR A 846 -54.14 14.60 21.45
C THR A 846 -53.19 15.25 20.44
N THR A 847 -52.32 16.16 20.86
CA THR A 847 -51.37 16.83 19.96
C THR A 847 -50.06 16.06 19.77
N MET A 848 -49.80 15.01 20.57
CA MET A 848 -48.53 14.31 20.64
C MET A 848 -48.31 13.34 19.47
N THR A 849 -47.05 13.20 19.09
CA THR A 849 -46.61 12.22 18.10
C THR A 849 -45.21 11.74 18.49
N LYS A 850 -45.04 10.43 18.63
CA LYS A 850 -43.72 9.80 18.80
C LYS A 850 -42.91 9.97 17.52
N ILE A 851 -41.66 10.40 17.66
CA ILE A 851 -40.73 10.52 16.51
C ILE A 851 -39.85 9.30 16.43
N LYS A 852 -38.98 9.10 17.43
CA LYS A 852 -38.08 7.95 17.51
C LYS A 852 -37.50 7.80 18.92
N CYS A 853 -36.89 6.65 19.16
CA CYS A 853 -36.02 6.45 20.32
C CYS A 853 -34.56 6.49 19.84
N ILE A 854 -33.69 7.19 20.56
CA ILE A 854 -32.25 7.33 20.26
C ILE A 854 -31.50 6.75 21.45
N GLY A 855 -31.19 5.45 21.40
CA GLY A 855 -30.67 4.75 22.57
C GLY A 855 -31.70 4.72 23.70
N ASP A 856 -31.33 5.28 24.85
CA ASP A 856 -32.17 5.46 26.04
C ASP A 856 -33.01 6.75 26.01
N CYS A 857 -32.81 7.60 25.02
CA CYS A 857 -33.57 8.82 24.85
C CYS A 857 -34.88 8.59 24.07
N TYR A 858 -36.00 9.09 24.59
CA TYR A 858 -37.31 9.10 23.96
C TYR A 858 -37.61 10.49 23.38
N MET A 859 -37.91 10.56 22.08
CA MET A 859 -38.19 11.81 21.37
C MET A 859 -39.64 11.84 20.86
N ALA A 860 -40.39 12.86 21.26
CA ALA A 860 -41.75 13.11 20.79
C ALA A 860 -41.99 14.60 20.53
N ALA A 861 -43.05 14.90 19.79
CA ALA A 861 -43.39 16.27 19.43
C ALA A 861 -44.91 16.49 19.37
N GLY A 862 -45.34 17.66 19.81
CA GLY A 862 -46.71 18.15 19.76
C GLY A 862 -46.93 19.10 18.57
N GLY A 863 -48.04 18.94 17.86
CA GLY A 863 -48.51 19.91 16.86
C GLY A 863 -48.16 19.61 15.39
N ILE A 864 -47.48 18.49 15.11
CA ILE A 864 -47.04 18.10 13.76
C ILE A 864 -48.21 17.85 12.81
N PHE A 865 -49.19 17.08 13.27
CA PHE A 865 -50.33 16.64 12.46
C PHE A 865 -51.62 17.42 12.78
N MET A 866 -51.52 18.56 13.47
CA MET A 866 -52.71 19.36 13.78
C MET A 866 -53.17 20.15 12.55
N GLU A 867 -54.47 20.09 12.24
CA GLU A 867 -55.05 20.89 11.14
C GLU A 867 -54.92 22.39 11.40
N VAL A 868 -55.05 22.79 12.68
CA VAL A 868 -54.83 24.16 13.15
C VAL A 868 -53.63 24.16 14.10
N ASN A 869 -52.52 24.74 13.67
CA ASN A 869 -51.28 24.80 14.44
C ASN A 869 -51.39 25.90 15.53
N GLN A 870 -51.68 25.50 16.77
CA GLN A 870 -51.84 26.41 17.91
C GLN A 870 -50.73 26.20 18.96
N PRO A 871 -49.69 27.08 18.98
CA PRO A 871 -48.53 26.96 19.86
C PRO A 871 -48.84 26.76 21.34
N ALA A 872 -49.83 27.47 21.87
CA ALA A 872 -50.19 27.39 23.29
C ALA A 872 -50.77 26.02 23.68
N ILE A 873 -51.53 25.37 22.79
CA ILE A 873 -52.15 24.07 23.05
C ILE A 873 -51.09 22.97 23.07
N HIS A 874 -50.32 22.84 22.00
CA HIS A 874 -49.32 21.78 21.94
C HIS A 874 -48.13 22.02 22.87
N ALA A 875 -47.82 23.27 23.25
CA ALA A 875 -46.85 23.54 24.31
C ALA A 875 -47.33 23.06 25.68
N LYS A 876 -48.62 23.26 25.99
CA LYS A 876 -49.24 22.79 27.23
C LYS A 876 -49.27 21.26 27.29
N ASP A 877 -49.79 20.60 26.26
CA ASP A 877 -49.88 19.14 26.19
C ASP A 877 -48.52 18.46 26.33
N VAL A 878 -47.47 18.99 25.67
CA VAL A 878 -46.11 18.40 25.75
C VAL A 878 -45.51 18.55 27.16
N VAL A 879 -45.80 19.65 27.86
CA VAL A 879 -45.35 19.84 29.24
C VAL A 879 -46.11 18.93 30.20
N GLU A 880 -47.42 18.74 30.01
CA GLU A 880 -48.21 17.76 30.77
C GLU A 880 -47.72 16.33 30.52
N PHE A 881 -47.47 15.97 29.26
CA PHE A 881 -46.86 14.70 28.89
C PHE A 881 -45.51 14.47 29.59
N GLY A 882 -44.66 15.50 29.67
CA GLY A 882 -43.39 15.44 30.38
C GLY A 882 -43.55 15.18 31.88
N LEU A 883 -44.57 15.77 32.52
CA LEU A 883 -44.88 15.53 33.93
C LEU A 883 -45.44 14.12 34.16
N ASP A 884 -46.37 13.68 33.31
CA ASP A 884 -46.96 12.33 33.39
C ASP A 884 -45.91 11.23 33.12
N SER A 885 -44.91 11.52 32.27
CA SER A 885 -43.78 10.62 32.01
C SER A 885 -42.90 10.45 33.25
N ILE A 886 -42.69 11.51 34.03
CA ILE A 886 -41.96 11.43 35.31
C ILE A 886 -42.74 10.56 36.30
N ASP A 887 -44.05 10.71 36.40
CA ASP A 887 -44.91 9.87 37.26
C ASP A 887 -44.88 8.40 36.82
N SER A 888 -44.87 8.14 35.51
CA SER A 888 -44.77 6.80 34.95
C SER A 888 -43.42 6.13 35.25
N VAL A 889 -42.32 6.89 35.24
CA VAL A 889 -40.99 6.38 35.67
C VAL A 889 -41.02 5.94 37.13
N LEU A 890 -41.67 6.73 38.01
CA LEU A 890 -41.81 6.37 39.42
C LEU A 890 -42.60 5.07 39.59
N HIS A 891 -43.68 4.89 38.83
CA HIS A 891 -44.46 3.66 38.85
C HIS A 891 -43.67 2.44 38.32
N VAL A 892 -42.94 2.60 37.22
CA VAL A 892 -42.10 1.53 36.66
C VAL A 892 -40.98 1.14 37.63
N ASN A 893 -40.38 2.11 38.33
CA ASN A 893 -39.39 1.87 39.38
C ASN A 893 -39.97 1.01 40.52
N GLU A 894 -41.21 1.25 40.96
CA GLU A 894 -41.88 0.43 41.98
C GLU A 894 -42.12 -1.01 41.52
N ILE A 895 -42.47 -1.21 40.25
CA ILE A 895 -42.73 -2.54 39.69
C ILE A 895 -41.44 -3.34 39.51
N LEU A 896 -40.37 -2.68 39.08
CA LEU A 896 -39.11 -3.34 38.71
C LEU A 896 -38.06 -3.35 39.82
N ASP A 897 -38.33 -2.70 40.97
CA ASP A 897 -37.37 -2.47 42.06
C ASP A 897 -36.10 -1.76 41.56
N GLU A 898 -36.29 -0.73 40.73
CA GLU A 898 -35.24 0.07 40.11
C GLU A 898 -35.30 1.53 40.59
N ASN A 899 -34.24 2.30 40.34
CA ASN A 899 -34.18 3.72 40.69
C ASN A 899 -33.80 4.58 39.48
N LEU A 900 -34.54 4.40 38.39
CA LEU A 900 -34.36 5.17 37.17
C LEU A 900 -34.80 6.63 37.40
N ARG A 901 -34.05 7.55 36.82
CA ARG A 901 -34.41 8.97 36.79
C ARG A 901 -34.29 9.46 35.36
N ILE A 902 -35.19 10.35 34.94
CA ILE A 902 -35.14 10.94 33.61
C ILE A 902 -34.88 12.44 33.67
N ARG A 903 -34.21 12.97 32.65
CA ARG A 903 -34.21 14.40 32.33
C ARG A 903 -35.23 14.65 31.24
N VAL A 904 -36.05 15.69 31.39
CA VAL A 904 -37.08 16.06 30.39
C VAL A 904 -36.80 17.47 29.92
N GLY A 905 -36.57 17.63 28.62
CA GLY A 905 -36.31 18.92 27.98
C GLY A 905 -37.35 19.26 26.93
N VAL A 906 -37.95 20.45 27.03
CA VAL A 906 -39.03 20.90 26.13
C VAL A 906 -38.71 22.25 25.50
N ASN A 907 -38.90 22.35 24.18
CA ASN A 907 -38.81 23.62 23.45
C ASN A 907 -39.89 23.74 22.37
N THR A 908 -40.45 24.94 22.22
CA THR A 908 -41.37 25.29 21.13
C THR A 908 -40.69 26.21 20.12
N GLY A 909 -40.90 25.98 18.83
CA GLY A 909 -40.45 26.87 17.77
C GLY A 909 -40.69 26.32 16.37
N GLY A 910 -40.27 27.05 15.35
CA GLY A 910 -40.33 26.62 13.96
C GLY A 910 -39.89 27.74 13.01
N PRO A 911 -40.00 27.54 11.69
CA PRO A 911 -40.59 26.36 11.04
C PRO A 911 -39.67 25.12 11.08
N ILE A 912 -40.28 23.92 10.99
CA ILE A 912 -39.58 22.64 10.79
C ILE A 912 -40.09 21.95 9.52
N VAL A 913 -39.31 21.02 8.99
CA VAL A 913 -39.72 20.12 7.90
C VAL A 913 -39.94 18.74 8.50
N ALA A 914 -41.09 18.13 8.22
CA ALA A 914 -41.43 16.76 8.61
C ALA A 914 -41.62 15.91 7.36
N GLY A 915 -41.22 14.64 7.40
CA GLY A 915 -41.35 13.77 6.23
C GLY A 915 -40.95 12.32 6.48
N VAL A 916 -41.07 11.49 5.45
CA VAL A 916 -40.63 10.10 5.48
C VAL A 916 -39.32 9.97 4.70
N LEU A 917 -38.28 9.45 5.33
CA LEU A 917 -36.98 9.17 4.73
C LEU A 917 -36.78 7.67 4.55
N GLY A 918 -36.11 7.29 3.45
CA GLY A 918 -35.74 5.90 3.16
C GLY A 918 -36.80 5.14 2.33
N ILE A 919 -36.37 4.52 1.23
CA ILE A 919 -37.24 3.78 0.30
C ILE A 919 -37.48 2.34 0.78
N GLU A 920 -36.45 1.67 1.29
CA GLU A 920 -36.54 0.27 1.75
C GLU A 920 -36.94 0.12 3.22
N LYS A 921 -36.70 1.16 4.02
CA LYS A 921 -37.05 1.24 5.45
C LYS A 921 -37.61 2.65 5.73
N PRO A 922 -38.90 2.90 5.49
CA PRO A 922 -39.47 4.22 5.67
C PRO A 922 -39.45 4.60 7.15
N THR A 923 -38.79 5.72 7.47
CA THR A 923 -38.73 6.28 8.83
C THR A 923 -39.28 7.71 8.80
N PHE A 924 -40.21 8.02 9.70
CA PHE A 924 -40.69 9.38 9.88
C PHE A 924 -39.66 10.22 10.63
N GLU A 925 -39.24 11.35 10.04
CA GLU A 925 -38.26 12.27 10.63
C GLU A 925 -38.76 13.72 10.61
N ILE A 926 -38.26 14.51 11.56
CA ILE A 926 -38.42 15.96 11.59
C ILE A 926 -37.04 16.63 11.60
N LEU A 927 -36.92 17.76 10.89
CA LEU A 927 -35.67 18.52 10.71
C LEU A 927 -35.92 20.00 11.00
N GLY A 928 -35.07 20.61 11.82
CA GLY A 928 -35.11 22.05 12.08
C GLY A 928 -34.37 22.48 13.36
N PRO A 929 -34.07 23.78 13.50
CA PRO A 929 -33.25 24.31 14.60
C PRO A 929 -33.92 24.15 15.98
N THR A 930 -35.25 24.12 16.04
CA THR A 930 -36.05 23.89 17.26
C THR A 930 -35.69 22.58 17.97
N ILE A 931 -35.31 21.55 17.21
CA ILE A 931 -34.94 20.22 17.74
C ILE A 931 -33.70 20.33 18.61
N ASN A 932 -32.67 21.02 18.11
CA ASN A 932 -31.41 21.19 18.83
C ASN A 932 -31.63 21.92 20.16
N MET A 933 -32.50 22.93 20.17
CA MET A 933 -32.83 23.65 21.41
C MET A 933 -33.55 22.75 22.43
N ALA A 934 -34.50 21.91 21.99
CA ALA A 934 -35.16 20.94 22.87
C ALA A 934 -34.16 19.93 23.47
N GLN A 935 -33.23 19.43 22.65
CA GLN A 935 -32.15 18.56 23.09
C GLN A 935 -31.23 19.26 24.11
N GLN A 936 -30.93 20.54 23.92
CA GLN A 936 -30.15 21.31 24.89
C GLN A 936 -30.88 21.50 26.23
N MET A 937 -32.22 21.64 26.23
CA MET A 937 -33.01 21.70 27.46
C MET A 937 -32.98 20.36 28.21
N GLU A 938 -32.97 19.23 27.50
CA GLU A 938 -32.84 17.90 28.14
C GLU A 938 -31.44 17.75 28.74
N HIS A 939 -30.40 18.02 27.95
CA HIS A 939 -29.01 17.80 28.35
C HIS A 939 -28.64 18.55 29.64
N HIS A 940 -29.07 19.82 29.74
CA HIS A 940 -28.89 20.67 30.92
C HIS A 940 -30.03 20.54 31.96
N GLY A 941 -30.97 19.64 31.72
CA GLY A 941 -32.13 19.30 32.54
C GLY A 941 -31.76 18.92 33.97
N VAL A 942 -32.59 19.33 34.93
CA VAL A 942 -32.52 18.76 36.29
C VAL A 942 -33.30 17.44 36.26
N PRO A 943 -32.71 16.33 36.76
CA PRO A 943 -33.41 15.05 36.86
C PRO A 943 -34.76 15.17 37.57
N MET A 944 -35.75 14.44 37.06
CA MET A 944 -37.11 14.36 37.60
C MET A 944 -37.87 15.69 37.62
N LYS A 945 -37.52 16.62 36.72
CA LYS A 945 -38.26 17.85 36.47
C LYS A 945 -38.34 18.14 34.98
N VAL A 946 -39.36 18.90 34.56
CA VAL A 946 -39.51 19.31 33.16
C VAL A 946 -38.78 20.64 32.96
N HIS A 947 -37.68 20.62 32.20
CA HIS A 947 -36.89 21.80 31.86
C HIS A 947 -37.42 22.39 30.55
N ILE A 948 -37.83 23.65 30.60
CA ILE A 948 -38.44 24.33 29.47
C ILE A 948 -37.64 25.58 29.06
N SER A 949 -37.66 25.87 27.76
CA SER A 949 -37.13 27.13 27.23
C SER A 949 -38.05 28.32 27.52
N ARG A 950 -37.53 29.54 27.33
CA ARG A 950 -38.34 30.77 27.44
C ARG A 950 -39.54 30.79 26.51
N ALA A 951 -39.40 30.27 25.29
CA ALA A 951 -40.50 30.23 24.32
C ALA A 951 -41.67 29.36 24.81
N VAL A 952 -41.38 28.27 25.54
CA VAL A 952 -42.42 27.45 26.16
C VAL A 952 -43.05 28.18 27.34
N TYR A 953 -42.23 28.80 28.20
CA TYR A 953 -42.70 29.58 29.35
C TYR A 953 -43.72 30.64 28.93
N GLU A 954 -43.42 31.45 27.92
CA GLU A 954 -44.31 32.52 27.43
C GLU A 954 -45.67 31.99 26.95
N LEU A 955 -45.73 30.73 26.51
CA LEU A 955 -46.97 30.08 26.06
C LEU A 955 -47.80 29.48 27.21
N ILE A 956 -47.17 29.11 28.34
CA ILE A 956 -47.84 28.38 29.42
C ILE A 956 -47.90 29.12 30.76
N TYR A 957 -47.26 30.29 30.91
CA TYR A 957 -47.11 30.98 32.21
C TYR A 957 -48.44 31.31 32.91
N GLY A 958 -49.53 31.48 32.14
CA GLY A 958 -50.88 31.72 32.66
C GLY A 958 -51.70 30.45 32.94
N GLY A 959 -51.11 29.26 32.77
CA GLY A 959 -51.75 27.97 33.03
C GLY A 959 -51.57 27.46 34.47
N ASN A 960 -52.13 26.28 34.76
CA ASN A 960 -52.05 25.63 36.07
C ASN A 960 -50.72 24.88 36.27
N PHE A 961 -49.59 25.57 36.10
CA PHE A 961 -48.25 24.99 36.28
C PHE A 961 -47.47 25.73 37.35
N LYS A 962 -46.74 24.99 38.18
CA LYS A 962 -45.75 25.58 39.09
C LYS A 962 -44.44 25.74 38.33
N ILE A 963 -44.16 26.95 37.87
CA ILE A 963 -42.97 27.27 37.08
C ILE A 963 -41.98 28.07 37.94
N GLN A 964 -40.71 27.67 37.92
CA GLN A 964 -39.62 28.37 38.60
C GLN A 964 -38.53 28.73 37.59
N GLU A 965 -38.01 29.95 37.69
CA GLU A 965 -36.83 30.34 36.92
C GLU A 965 -35.60 29.59 37.46
N ARG A 966 -34.83 28.99 36.55
CA ARG A 966 -33.59 28.27 36.88
C ARG A 966 -32.36 29.18 36.88
N GLY A 967 -32.40 30.23 36.07
CA GLY A 967 -31.28 31.12 35.76
C GLY A 967 -30.74 30.92 34.35
N GLU A 968 -29.64 31.62 34.04
CA GLU A 968 -28.95 31.51 32.76
C GLU A 968 -28.18 30.19 32.64
N ILE A 969 -28.35 29.51 31.51
CA ILE A 969 -27.49 28.41 31.08
C ILE A 969 -26.69 28.83 29.85
N GLU A 970 -25.44 28.39 29.78
CA GLU A 970 -24.56 28.61 28.64
C GLU A 970 -24.89 27.60 27.53
N LEU A 971 -25.36 28.08 26.39
CA LEU A 971 -25.63 27.26 25.20
C LEU A 971 -24.62 27.61 24.11
N LYS A 972 -24.50 26.74 23.10
CA LYS A 972 -23.60 26.96 21.94
C LYS A 972 -23.81 28.30 21.22
N ASN A 973 -24.98 28.93 21.37
CA ASN A 973 -25.35 30.20 20.74
C ASN A 973 -25.47 31.38 21.74
N GLY A 974 -24.94 31.25 22.97
CA GLY A 974 -24.96 32.27 24.02
C GLY A 974 -25.77 31.86 25.26
N ASN A 975 -25.79 32.75 26.26
CA ASN A 975 -26.54 32.52 27.50
C ASN A 975 -28.06 32.65 27.27
N THR A 976 -28.84 31.76 27.88
CA THR A 976 -30.30 31.81 27.84
C THR A 976 -30.89 31.51 29.22
N VAL A 977 -31.83 32.36 29.65
CA VAL A 977 -32.63 32.11 30.84
C VAL A 977 -33.61 30.96 30.58
N THR A 978 -33.67 30.01 31.51
CA THR A 978 -34.55 28.83 31.39
C THR A 978 -35.38 28.60 32.65
N TYR A 979 -36.38 27.75 32.53
CA TYR A 979 -37.38 27.51 33.58
C TYR A 979 -37.56 26.03 33.84
N VAL A 980 -38.02 25.70 35.04
CA VAL A 980 -38.34 24.34 35.45
C VAL A 980 -39.79 24.28 35.88
N VAL A 981 -40.51 23.28 35.39
CA VAL A 981 -41.91 23.02 35.71
C VAL A 981 -42.00 21.82 36.64
N GLU A 982 -42.79 21.99 37.69
CA GLU A 982 -43.17 20.93 38.63
C GLU A 982 -44.69 20.83 38.69
N ARG A 983 -45.19 19.64 39.04
CA ARG A 983 -46.60 19.48 39.38
C ARG A 983 -46.90 20.31 40.64
N THR A 984 -47.98 21.08 40.61
CA THR A 984 -48.51 21.74 41.81
C THR A 984 -48.85 20.65 42.83
N LYS A 985 -48.19 20.66 43.99
CA LYS A 985 -48.60 19.82 45.12
C LYS A 985 -49.91 20.36 45.67
N ASP A 986 -51.03 20.00 45.06
CA ASP A 986 -52.32 20.17 45.69
C ASP A 986 -52.55 19.00 46.68
N LYS A 987 -52.68 19.42 47.94
CA LYS A 987 -53.13 18.76 49.18
C LYS A 987 -53.57 17.31 49.16
#